data_AF-A0A073J6Q8-F1
#
_entry.id   AF-A0A073J6Q8-F1
#
_cell.length_a   1.000
_cell.length_b   1.000
_cell.length_c   1.000
_cell.angle_alpha   90.00
_cell.angle_beta   90.00
_cell.angle_gamma   90.00
#
_symmetry.space_group_name_H-M   'P 1'
#
loop_
_entity.id
_entity.type
_entity.pdbx_description
1 polymer ?
#
loop_
_entity_poly.entity_id
_entity_poly.type
_entity_poly.pdbx_seq_one_letter_code
_entity_poly.pdbx_strand_id
1 'polypeptide(L)'
;MKRKLNEISLRTWLLVLVLLFVLPSISLADPPEIPWGGVNRANLDYPEYLRSYHDKKFEATKFDFSFLPRVTNGKSSSVLGEKAYQATQDELIGYIASLSPKNLRWKIIGEFPSYGKAEGVASVSDGSFKLPLLVFSDPPVFSPNEVKALKKPVIWLQGQIHGGESSGGDAMQVLAKRLAEGDLNYLLEKISVVIVPRYNVDGAWRNQRGTNSYRYRINIDQNRDNQGFESAITRTMHRLVNEYEPFFFGDAHEMGFTTGTGYVKGESTRLTIDWSGYDIATLIAPIYNHPEKLKKYITDVFEPAYHKNVEDRGLNWAWYTQTSTTPPGETPGRVVGLRGYVSADVRAKSGDEIVCVTAADGGEKYVPLQTFDGAIDTGITDPSFGLKGACSILTESTTPAIGVNLGLRVAGHVSVYESVLKTAYERADEFYDTVLQARADMAARGKKVADDNRLVLTIHYPEESVKHNIPVLTAIQDAATMSWSVKPGVFESKMFLSRNGTPNISVVQPRAYVIKANDATIARLAHSGVVFERLNKESEIEVEAYTVDAASAKVGDTNLVPSGMSGWSDAKVITAVSTTKKKVKFPKDTYIMYMDQVRATHAAYALEPLSLRNYGNYYLCMKTDMPKIGGDPVSEGFFKADVGDEYPVYRYMGTEKLDSYSIGQLTAPLATENSMVEWVLPYSAAEKDEIAAELGMDVLCISKAWMWLKGKEFTATMPDSAGDVDLREAQWYAYNWKDKKYEKLAASDDGYQIKEEFIDDGNNVKLIAASEKKASGSSGGCNAGAFAPISLLFISLGLLVVRKR
;
A
#
# COMPACT_ATOMS: atom_id res chain seq x y z
N MET A 1 55.94 5.87 35.42
CA MET A 1 57.39 5.57 35.53
C MET A 1 57.81 4.77 34.30
N LYS A 2 59.00 5.04 33.78
CA LYS A 2 59.59 4.58 32.52
C LYS A 2 59.87 3.05 32.44
N ARG A 3 59.92 2.55 31.19
CA ARG A 3 60.80 1.49 30.60
C ARG A 3 60.39 0.02 30.79
N LYS A 4 60.07 -0.69 29.68
CA LYS A 4 60.94 -1.56 28.82
C LYS A 4 61.04 -2.99 29.39
N LEU A 5 61.04 -4.08 28.64
CA LEU A 5 60.90 -4.41 27.22
C LEU A 5 60.70 -5.94 27.15
N ASN A 6 59.94 -6.39 26.16
CA ASN A 6 60.07 -7.61 25.37
C ASN A 6 60.94 -8.77 25.90
N GLU A 7 60.29 -9.92 26.09
CA GLU A 7 60.76 -11.20 25.55
C GLU A 7 59.61 -12.21 25.59
N ILE A 8 58.84 -12.30 24.50
CA ILE A 8 58.06 -13.51 24.21
C ILE A 8 58.43 -13.94 22.79
N SER A 9 58.98 -15.15 22.74
CA SER A 9 59.73 -15.73 21.63
C SER A 9 58.93 -15.91 20.33
N LEU A 10 59.66 -16.02 19.23
CA LEU A 10 59.18 -16.36 17.87
C LEU A 10 58.25 -17.60 17.82
N ARG A 11 58.26 -18.47 18.84
CA ARG A 11 57.36 -19.63 18.94
C ARG A 11 55.91 -19.24 19.29
N THR A 12 55.69 -18.09 19.92
CA THR A 12 54.33 -17.59 20.20
C THR A 12 53.70 -16.97 18.95
N TRP A 13 54.51 -16.42 18.04
CA TRP A 13 54.02 -15.99 16.71
C TRP A 13 53.75 -17.17 15.78
N LEU A 14 54.54 -18.26 15.85
CA LEU A 14 54.21 -19.47 15.08
C LEU A 14 52.97 -20.20 15.61
N LEU A 15 52.62 -20.11 16.90
CA LEU A 15 51.34 -20.65 17.39
C LEU A 15 50.14 -19.79 17.00
N VAL A 16 50.31 -18.48 16.83
CA VAL A 16 49.27 -17.58 16.28
C VAL A 16 49.14 -17.73 14.76
N LEU A 17 50.23 -18.05 14.04
CA LEU A 17 50.21 -18.31 12.59
C LEU A 17 49.80 -19.74 12.21
N VAL A 18 49.97 -20.73 13.10
CA VAL A 18 49.51 -22.12 12.85
C VAL A 18 48.06 -22.34 13.28
N LEU A 19 47.49 -21.47 14.14
CA LEU A 19 46.04 -21.36 14.33
C LEU A 19 45.33 -20.56 13.22
N LEU A 20 46.09 -19.94 12.31
CA LEU A 20 45.57 -19.25 11.12
C LEU A 20 45.58 -20.12 9.84
N PHE A 21 46.08 -21.36 9.89
CA PHE A 21 46.19 -22.24 8.70
C PHE A 21 45.61 -23.65 8.87
N VAL A 22 44.84 -23.90 9.93
CA VAL A 22 43.91 -25.05 10.01
C VAL A 22 42.56 -24.57 10.54
N LEU A 23 41.99 -23.55 9.89
CA LEU A 23 40.54 -23.42 9.83
C LEU A 23 40.11 -24.26 8.63
N PRO A 24 39.27 -25.29 8.81
CA PRO A 24 38.48 -25.75 7.68
C PRO A 24 37.72 -24.52 7.18
N SER A 25 37.76 -24.34 5.86
CA SER A 25 36.91 -23.53 5.01
C SER A 25 35.86 -22.72 5.75
N ILE A 26 35.82 -21.41 5.46
CA ILE A 26 34.60 -20.61 5.56
C ILE A 26 33.42 -21.48 5.12
N SER A 27 32.65 -21.94 6.09
CA SER A 27 31.23 -22.11 5.95
C SER A 27 30.70 -20.87 6.67
N LEU A 28 30.41 -19.73 6.02
CA LEU A 28 29.28 -19.63 5.10
C LEU A 28 28.45 -20.90 5.23
N ALA A 29 27.74 -21.01 6.35
CA ALA A 29 26.56 -21.86 6.34
C ALA A 29 25.84 -21.46 5.05
N ASP A 30 25.65 -22.41 4.15
CA ASP A 30 24.97 -22.15 2.89
C ASP A 30 23.77 -21.23 3.18
N PRO A 31 23.50 -20.16 2.41
CA PRO A 31 22.13 -19.67 2.38
C PRO A 31 21.29 -20.93 2.17
N PRO A 32 20.30 -21.22 3.05
CA PRO A 32 19.58 -22.48 2.97
C PRO A 32 19.19 -22.68 1.52
N GLU A 33 19.36 -23.89 1.00
CA GLU A 33 18.69 -24.31 -0.23
C GLU A 33 17.31 -23.64 -0.18
N ILE A 34 17.01 -22.64 -1.04
CA ILE A 34 15.71 -21.96 -1.02
C ILE A 34 14.88 -22.72 -2.05
N PRO A 35 14.20 -23.80 -1.67
CA PRO A 35 13.50 -24.66 -2.60
C PRO A 35 12.03 -24.36 -2.35
N TRP A 36 11.67 -23.08 -2.22
CA TRP A 36 10.33 -22.51 -1.98
C TRP A 36 9.46 -23.22 -0.91
N GLY A 37 9.26 -22.56 0.23
CA GLY A 37 8.93 -23.18 1.53
C GLY A 37 7.55 -23.85 1.72
N GLY A 38 7.47 -24.62 2.81
CA GLY A 38 6.22 -25.13 3.41
C GLY A 38 5.98 -26.64 3.29
N VAL A 39 5.44 -27.26 4.36
CA VAL A 39 4.97 -28.66 4.37
C VAL A 39 3.83 -28.80 3.36
N ASN A 40 4.00 -29.67 2.38
CA ASN A 40 2.99 -29.93 1.36
C ASN A 40 1.83 -30.74 1.94
N ARG A 41 0.69 -30.09 2.22
CA ARG A 41 -0.57 -30.74 2.64
C ARG A 41 -1.50 -31.11 1.47
N ALA A 42 -0.99 -31.15 0.23
CA ALA A 42 -1.84 -31.18 -0.96
C ALA A 42 -2.88 -32.30 -1.02
N ASN A 43 -2.55 -33.47 -0.48
CA ASN A 43 -3.47 -34.61 -0.51
C ASN A 43 -4.66 -34.48 0.46
N LEU A 44 -4.57 -33.63 1.49
CA LEU A 44 -5.65 -33.37 2.44
C LEU A 44 -6.50 -32.16 2.04
N ASP A 45 -5.86 -31.11 1.53
CA ASP A 45 -6.53 -29.82 1.28
C ASP A 45 -7.08 -29.69 -0.15
N TYR A 46 -6.60 -30.50 -1.11
CA TYR A 46 -6.99 -30.36 -2.52
C TYR A 46 -6.98 -31.69 -3.32
N PRO A 47 -7.96 -32.57 -3.12
CA PRO A 47 -8.09 -33.86 -3.82
C PRO A 47 -8.34 -33.76 -5.35
N GLU A 48 -8.04 -34.84 -6.08
CA GLU A 48 -8.09 -34.93 -7.56
C GLU A 48 -9.45 -34.54 -8.18
N TYR A 49 -10.55 -34.80 -7.49
CA TYR A 49 -11.88 -34.40 -7.94
C TYR A 49 -12.12 -32.89 -7.88
N LEU A 50 -11.55 -32.17 -6.90
CA LEU A 50 -11.60 -30.70 -6.86
C LEU A 50 -10.77 -30.11 -7.99
N ARG A 51 -9.60 -30.70 -8.26
CA ARG A 51 -8.76 -30.37 -9.41
C ARG A 51 -9.53 -30.47 -10.72
N SER A 52 -10.15 -31.62 -10.99
CA SER A 52 -10.92 -31.81 -12.24
C SER A 52 -12.07 -30.80 -12.38
N TYR A 53 -12.72 -30.43 -11.27
CA TYR A 53 -13.77 -29.40 -11.27
C TYR A 53 -13.23 -28.02 -11.68
N HIS A 54 -12.13 -27.57 -11.07
CA HIS A 54 -11.54 -26.27 -11.41
C HIS A 54 -10.88 -26.23 -12.79
N ASP A 55 -10.23 -27.32 -13.23
CA ASP A 55 -9.61 -27.42 -14.56
C ASP A 55 -10.69 -27.28 -15.67
N LYS A 56 -11.80 -28.01 -15.57
CA LYS A 56 -12.94 -27.89 -16.52
C LYS A 56 -13.55 -26.49 -16.51
N LYS A 57 -13.65 -25.88 -15.32
CA LYS A 57 -14.17 -24.52 -15.18
C LYS A 57 -13.25 -23.50 -15.83
N PHE A 58 -11.93 -23.64 -15.67
CA PHE A 58 -10.95 -22.80 -16.34
C PHE A 58 -11.02 -22.93 -17.87
N GLU A 59 -11.12 -24.16 -18.40
CA GLU A 59 -11.30 -24.39 -19.85
C GLU A 59 -12.53 -23.63 -20.41
N ALA A 60 -13.63 -23.59 -19.64
CA ALA A 60 -14.84 -22.87 -20.04
C ALA A 60 -14.65 -21.34 -20.14
N THR A 61 -13.67 -20.76 -19.45
CA THR A 61 -13.37 -19.32 -19.53
C THR A 61 -12.77 -18.91 -20.87
N LYS A 62 -12.20 -19.87 -21.63
CA LYS A 62 -11.49 -19.66 -22.90
C LYS A 62 -10.31 -18.69 -22.83
N PHE A 63 -9.81 -18.40 -21.63
CA PHE A 63 -8.57 -17.66 -21.50
C PHE A 63 -7.38 -18.53 -21.92
N ASP A 64 -6.44 -17.91 -22.62
CA ASP A 64 -5.14 -18.49 -22.91
C ASP A 64 -4.07 -17.76 -22.10
N PHE A 65 -3.39 -18.48 -21.22
CA PHE A 65 -2.29 -17.98 -20.40
C PHE A 65 -0.97 -18.71 -20.70
N SER A 66 -0.88 -19.43 -21.83
CA SER A 66 0.31 -20.18 -22.23
C SER A 66 1.55 -19.31 -22.41
N PHE A 67 1.36 -18.01 -22.65
CA PHE A 67 2.44 -17.03 -22.78
C PHE A 67 3.02 -16.54 -21.45
N LEU A 68 2.39 -16.85 -20.31
CA LEU A 68 2.89 -16.37 -19.02
C LEU A 68 4.30 -16.93 -18.78
N PRO A 69 5.27 -16.14 -18.30
CA PRO A 69 6.65 -16.60 -18.10
C PRO A 69 6.75 -17.81 -17.20
N ARG A 70 5.88 -17.90 -16.19
CA ARG A 70 5.78 -19.07 -15.32
C ARG A 70 5.35 -20.34 -16.06
N VAL A 71 4.45 -20.21 -17.03
CA VAL A 71 3.93 -21.33 -17.83
C VAL A 71 4.95 -21.73 -18.89
N THR A 72 5.49 -20.78 -19.66
CA THR A 72 6.48 -21.05 -20.72
C THR A 72 7.75 -21.71 -20.20
N ASN A 73 8.15 -21.42 -18.95
CA ASN A 73 9.35 -21.99 -18.33
C ASN A 73 9.07 -23.26 -17.49
N GLY A 74 7.89 -23.88 -17.64
CA GLY A 74 7.56 -25.14 -16.98
C GLY A 74 7.43 -25.06 -15.46
N LYS A 75 7.17 -23.86 -14.91
CA LYS A 75 7.11 -23.60 -13.46
C LYS A 75 5.69 -23.67 -12.88
N SER A 76 4.67 -23.83 -13.71
CA SER A 76 3.32 -24.17 -13.28
C SER A 76 3.19 -25.70 -13.17
N SER A 77 3.47 -26.28 -11.99
CA SER A 77 3.10 -27.69 -11.78
C SER A 77 1.59 -27.79 -11.56
N SER A 78 0.93 -28.61 -12.37
CA SER A 78 -0.46 -29.04 -12.16
C SER A 78 -0.57 -30.28 -11.26
N VAL A 79 0.55 -30.88 -10.87
CA VAL A 79 0.58 -32.14 -10.13
C VAL A 79 0.34 -31.87 -8.64
N LEU A 80 -0.61 -32.60 -8.05
CA LEU A 80 -0.90 -32.53 -6.62
C LEU A 80 0.34 -32.97 -5.83
N GLY A 81 0.74 -32.18 -4.84
CA GLY A 81 1.91 -32.52 -4.02
C GLY A 81 3.24 -32.06 -4.61
N GLU A 82 3.26 -31.44 -5.79
CA GLU A 82 4.45 -30.79 -6.32
C GLU A 82 4.50 -29.30 -5.99
N LYS A 83 5.72 -28.75 -5.93
CA LYS A 83 5.93 -27.31 -5.77
C LYS A 83 5.83 -26.64 -7.13
N ALA A 84 4.90 -25.69 -7.28
CA ALA A 84 4.91 -24.76 -8.40
C ALA A 84 5.76 -23.54 -8.04
N TYR A 85 6.57 -23.06 -8.99
CA TYR A 85 7.48 -21.93 -8.79
C TYR A 85 6.93 -20.67 -9.44
N GLN A 86 7.28 -19.50 -8.90
CA GLN A 86 6.94 -18.24 -9.54
C GLN A 86 7.95 -17.92 -10.67
N ALA A 87 7.57 -17.03 -11.59
CA ALA A 87 8.52 -16.49 -12.57
C ALA A 87 9.67 -15.76 -11.84
N THR A 88 10.91 -15.94 -12.28
CA THR A 88 12.03 -15.13 -11.77
C THR A 88 11.82 -13.66 -12.11
N GLN A 89 12.57 -12.79 -11.46
CA GLN A 89 12.57 -11.37 -11.83
C GLN A 89 13.02 -11.17 -13.28
N ASP A 90 14.05 -11.88 -13.73
CA ASP A 90 14.57 -11.76 -15.11
C ASP A 90 13.55 -12.25 -16.13
N GLU A 91 12.81 -13.31 -15.83
CA GLU A 91 11.70 -13.80 -16.66
C GLU A 91 10.58 -12.76 -16.76
N LEU A 92 10.22 -12.11 -15.64
CA LEU A 92 9.22 -11.04 -15.62
C LEU A 92 9.69 -9.81 -16.41
N ILE A 93 10.93 -9.35 -16.22
CA ILE A 93 11.48 -8.19 -16.93
C ILE A 93 11.62 -8.48 -18.43
N GLY A 94 12.11 -9.67 -18.79
CA GLY A 94 12.19 -10.11 -20.18
C GLY A 94 10.83 -10.14 -20.86
N TYR A 95 9.81 -10.62 -20.16
CA TYR A 95 8.43 -10.56 -20.63
C TYR A 95 7.94 -9.13 -20.87
N ILE A 96 8.12 -8.22 -19.90
CA ILE A 96 7.72 -6.82 -20.03
C ILE A 96 8.44 -6.16 -21.22
N ALA A 97 9.75 -6.42 -21.37
CA ALA A 97 10.55 -5.91 -22.48
C ALA A 97 10.11 -6.44 -23.84
N SER A 98 9.48 -7.63 -23.89
CA SER A 98 8.94 -8.21 -25.11
C SER A 98 7.62 -7.60 -25.57
N LEU A 99 6.91 -6.85 -24.70
CA LEU A 99 5.62 -6.27 -25.02
C LEU A 99 5.75 -5.13 -26.03
N SER A 100 4.76 -5.00 -26.92
CA SER A 100 4.70 -3.91 -27.90
C SER A 100 4.79 -2.53 -27.23
N PRO A 101 5.74 -1.66 -27.66
CA PRO A 101 5.91 -0.34 -27.07
C PRO A 101 4.92 0.71 -27.62
N LYS A 102 3.98 0.32 -28.50
CA LYS A 102 3.08 1.25 -29.21
C LYS A 102 2.36 2.20 -28.26
N ASN A 103 1.71 1.64 -27.24
CA ASN A 103 0.96 2.39 -26.21
C ASN A 103 1.51 2.13 -24.80
N LEU A 104 2.76 1.65 -24.68
CA LEU A 104 3.39 1.24 -23.42
C LEU A 104 4.70 2.00 -23.20
N ARG A 105 4.88 2.53 -21.98
CA ARG A 105 6.17 2.91 -21.42
C ARG A 105 6.35 2.22 -20.07
N TRP A 106 7.55 1.76 -19.77
CA TRP A 106 7.84 1.13 -18.49
C TRP A 106 9.24 1.50 -18.01
N LYS A 107 9.44 1.48 -16.69
CA LYS A 107 10.75 1.68 -16.06
C LYS A 107 10.88 0.80 -14.83
N ILE A 108 12.13 0.50 -14.46
CA ILE A 108 12.44 0.09 -13.09
C ILE A 108 12.37 1.34 -12.21
N ILE A 109 11.63 1.27 -11.10
CA ILE A 109 11.39 2.41 -10.19
C ILE A 109 12.18 2.31 -8.88
N GLY A 110 12.95 1.25 -8.71
CA GLY A 110 13.77 0.97 -7.53
C GLY A 110 14.44 -0.40 -7.63
N GLU A 111 15.63 -0.53 -7.04
CA GLU A 111 16.25 -1.81 -6.72
C GLU A 111 16.37 -1.96 -5.20
N PHE A 112 15.68 -2.96 -4.65
CA PHE A 112 15.46 -3.12 -3.22
C PHE A 112 16.31 -4.26 -2.67
N PRO A 113 17.09 -4.06 -1.59
CA PRO A 113 17.81 -5.15 -0.93
C PRO A 113 16.81 -6.10 -0.28
N SER A 114 17.20 -7.37 -0.13
CA SER A 114 16.52 -8.27 0.80
C SER A 114 17.45 -8.55 1.97
N TYR A 115 16.97 -8.32 3.19
CA TYR A 115 17.76 -8.55 4.41
C TYR A 115 17.52 -9.96 5.00
N GLY A 116 18.58 -10.59 5.51
CA GLY A 116 18.55 -11.81 6.31
C GLY A 116 18.59 -11.51 7.81
N LYS A 117 18.26 -12.50 8.66
CA LYS A 117 18.29 -12.32 10.11
C LYS A 117 19.73 -12.42 10.63
N ALA A 118 20.27 -11.35 11.20
CA ALA A 118 21.49 -11.35 12.02
C ALA A 118 21.19 -10.74 13.40
N GLU A 119 22.02 -11.02 14.40
CA GLU A 119 21.81 -10.58 15.79
C GLU A 119 21.71 -9.06 15.90
N GLY A 120 20.49 -8.54 16.09
CA GLY A 120 20.24 -7.12 16.42
C GLY A 120 20.16 -6.15 15.24
N VAL A 121 20.67 -6.47 14.04
CA VAL A 121 20.43 -5.72 12.79
C VAL A 121 20.42 -6.73 11.64
N ALA A 122 19.50 -6.59 10.67
CA ALA A 122 19.44 -7.49 9.53
C ALA A 122 20.62 -7.21 8.57
N SER A 123 21.40 -8.25 8.22
CA SER A 123 22.44 -8.15 7.20
C SER A 123 21.79 -8.22 5.82
N VAL A 124 22.33 -7.51 4.83
CA VAL A 124 21.88 -7.68 3.43
C VAL A 124 22.16 -9.14 3.07
N SER A 125 21.12 -9.88 2.66
CA SER A 125 21.30 -11.20 2.03
C SER A 125 21.84 -11.01 0.61
N ASP A 126 22.34 -12.07 -0.03
CA ASP A 126 23.07 -11.98 -1.31
C ASP A 126 22.26 -11.44 -2.53
N GLY A 127 21.05 -10.91 -2.35
CA GLY A 127 20.15 -10.47 -3.42
C GLY A 127 19.53 -9.08 -3.25
N SER A 128 19.32 -8.42 -4.39
CA SER A 128 18.53 -7.21 -4.57
C SER A 128 17.57 -7.36 -5.74
N PHE A 129 16.42 -6.70 -5.67
CA PHE A 129 15.28 -6.95 -6.57
C PHE A 129 14.74 -5.67 -7.18
N LYS A 130 14.60 -5.66 -8.51
CA LYS A 130 14.13 -4.55 -9.34
C LYS A 130 12.60 -4.54 -9.39
N LEU A 131 12.00 -3.38 -9.13
CA LEU A 131 10.55 -3.17 -9.18
C LEU A 131 10.16 -2.48 -10.49
N PRO A 132 9.49 -3.16 -11.43
CA PRO A 132 9.01 -2.54 -12.66
C PRO A 132 7.65 -1.84 -12.48
N LEU A 133 7.47 -0.71 -13.16
CA LEU A 133 6.20 0.00 -13.33
C LEU A 133 5.89 0.16 -14.81
N LEU A 134 4.67 -0.19 -15.22
CA LEU A 134 4.19 -0.06 -16.60
C LEU A 134 3.09 1.01 -16.68
N VAL A 135 3.14 1.84 -17.71
CA VAL A 135 2.15 2.86 -18.02
C VAL A 135 1.65 2.67 -19.44
N PHE A 136 0.34 2.53 -19.58
CA PHE A 136 -0.35 2.36 -20.84
C PHE A 136 -1.22 3.58 -21.14
N SER A 137 -1.02 4.20 -22.30
CA SER A 137 -1.87 5.29 -22.80
C SER A 137 -1.65 5.52 -24.30
N ASP A 138 -2.60 6.20 -24.94
CA ASP A 138 -2.48 6.70 -26.31
C ASP A 138 -2.65 8.23 -26.33
N PRO A 139 -1.61 9.04 -26.55
CA PRO A 139 -0.25 8.64 -26.90
C PRO A 139 0.51 7.98 -25.73
N PRO A 140 1.56 7.17 -26.01
CA PRO A 140 2.36 6.54 -24.98
C PRO A 140 3.19 7.56 -24.19
N VAL A 141 2.93 7.64 -22.90
CA VAL A 141 3.63 8.51 -21.94
C VAL A 141 4.01 7.72 -20.69
N PHE A 142 4.99 8.20 -19.94
CA PHE A 142 5.38 7.56 -18.68
C PHE A 142 5.14 8.46 -17.49
N SER A 143 5.53 9.73 -17.54
CA SER A 143 5.61 10.52 -16.32
C SER A 143 4.22 10.88 -15.78
N PRO A 144 4.07 11.06 -14.45
CA PRO A 144 2.79 11.45 -13.87
C PRO A 144 2.20 12.73 -14.48
N ASN A 145 3.03 13.71 -14.82
CA ASN A 145 2.56 14.98 -15.42
C ASN A 145 2.13 14.82 -16.86
N GLU A 146 2.86 14.02 -17.65
CA GLU A 146 2.43 13.67 -19.01
C GLU A 146 1.08 12.95 -18.97
N VAL A 147 0.92 11.97 -18.09
CA VAL A 147 -0.35 11.22 -17.93
C VAL A 147 -1.50 12.15 -17.53
N LYS A 148 -1.30 13.03 -16.54
CA LYS A 148 -2.33 14.00 -16.12
C LYS A 148 -2.66 15.01 -17.21
N ALA A 149 -1.70 15.42 -18.02
CA ALA A 149 -1.92 16.36 -19.13
C ALA A 149 -2.85 15.79 -20.20
N LEU A 150 -2.97 14.45 -20.32
CA LEU A 150 -3.92 13.80 -21.22
C LEU A 150 -5.38 13.96 -20.79
N LYS A 151 -5.65 14.34 -19.52
CA LYS A 151 -7.00 14.48 -18.95
C LYS A 151 -7.87 13.22 -19.10
N LYS A 152 -7.24 12.06 -18.95
CA LYS A 152 -7.89 10.74 -18.95
C LYS A 152 -8.01 10.21 -17.52
N PRO A 153 -9.07 9.45 -17.18
CA PRO A 153 -9.07 8.69 -15.94
C PRO A 153 -7.83 7.77 -15.86
N VAL A 154 -7.13 7.85 -14.73
CA VAL A 154 -5.96 7.01 -14.44
C VAL A 154 -6.42 5.80 -13.63
N ILE A 155 -6.22 4.60 -14.15
CA ILE A 155 -6.57 3.33 -13.51
C ILE A 155 -5.29 2.66 -13.02
N TRP A 156 -5.13 2.52 -11.70
CA TRP A 156 -3.98 1.87 -11.09
C TRP A 156 -4.33 0.44 -10.68
N LEU A 157 -3.59 -0.53 -11.21
CA LEU A 157 -3.76 -1.94 -10.89
C LEU A 157 -2.43 -2.51 -10.38
N GLN A 158 -2.48 -3.23 -9.29
CA GLN A 158 -1.30 -3.91 -8.75
C GLN A 158 -1.63 -5.34 -8.32
N GLY A 159 -0.60 -6.18 -8.29
CA GLY A 159 -0.70 -7.53 -7.76
C GLY A 159 0.52 -7.90 -6.94
N GLN A 160 0.34 -8.96 -6.14
CA GLN A 160 1.44 -9.62 -5.42
C GLN A 160 2.14 -8.69 -4.41
N ILE A 161 1.35 -7.90 -3.67
CA ILE A 161 1.82 -7.21 -2.44
C ILE A 161 2.18 -8.21 -1.35
N HIS A 162 1.55 -9.38 -1.36
CA HIS A 162 2.07 -10.54 -0.66
C HIS A 162 2.88 -11.40 -1.63
N GLY A 163 4.13 -11.65 -1.28
CA GLY A 163 5.07 -12.35 -2.16
C GLY A 163 4.60 -13.74 -2.58
N GLY A 164 3.91 -14.47 -1.70
CA GLY A 164 3.37 -15.81 -1.98
C GLY A 164 2.11 -15.86 -2.85
N GLU A 165 1.49 -14.71 -3.16
CA GLU A 165 0.18 -14.60 -3.83
C GLU A 165 0.35 -14.31 -5.33
N SER A 166 0.92 -15.28 -6.04
CA SER A 166 1.41 -15.12 -7.43
C SER A 166 0.34 -14.82 -8.50
N SER A 167 -0.90 -15.28 -8.34
CA SER A 167 -1.95 -15.17 -9.36
C SER A 167 -2.39 -13.73 -9.61
N GLY A 168 -2.35 -12.87 -8.59
CA GLY A 168 -2.58 -11.44 -8.76
C GLY A 168 -1.52 -10.81 -9.66
N GLY A 169 -0.24 -11.18 -9.48
CA GLY A 169 0.85 -10.71 -10.34
C GLY A 169 0.84 -11.30 -11.76
N ASP A 170 0.42 -12.54 -11.91
CA ASP A 170 0.20 -13.17 -13.22
C ASP A 170 -1.00 -12.53 -13.95
N ALA A 171 -2.07 -12.15 -13.25
CA ALA A 171 -3.20 -11.41 -13.81
C ALA A 171 -2.78 -10.02 -14.34
N MET A 172 -1.89 -9.32 -13.62
CA MET A 172 -1.33 -8.06 -14.11
C MET A 172 -0.54 -8.23 -15.41
N GLN A 173 0.20 -9.33 -15.56
CA GLN A 173 0.90 -9.65 -16.81
C GLN A 173 -0.10 -9.93 -17.96
N VAL A 174 -1.15 -10.71 -17.72
CA VAL A 174 -2.21 -10.93 -18.72
C VAL A 174 -2.83 -9.62 -19.19
N LEU A 175 -3.20 -8.73 -18.27
CA LEU A 175 -3.76 -7.42 -18.59
C LEU A 175 -2.77 -6.55 -19.35
N ALA A 176 -1.49 -6.56 -18.95
CA ALA A 176 -0.42 -5.84 -19.65
C ALA A 176 -0.30 -6.25 -21.13
N LYS A 177 -0.30 -7.55 -21.44
CA LYS A 177 -0.27 -8.02 -22.84
C LYS A 177 -1.52 -7.62 -23.61
N ARG A 178 -2.71 -7.76 -23.01
CA ARG A 178 -3.98 -7.40 -23.66
C ARG A 178 -4.10 -5.90 -23.95
N LEU A 179 -3.52 -5.05 -23.09
CA LEU A 179 -3.43 -3.60 -23.31
C LEU A 179 -2.35 -3.24 -24.36
N ALA A 180 -1.20 -3.91 -24.35
CA ALA A 180 -0.09 -3.64 -25.27
C ALA A 180 -0.41 -4.04 -26.72
N GLU A 181 -1.00 -5.22 -26.89
CA GLU A 181 -1.05 -5.95 -28.17
C GLU A 181 -2.42 -6.55 -28.50
N GLY A 182 -3.32 -6.61 -27.51
CA GLY A 182 -4.53 -7.41 -27.58
C GLY A 182 -5.81 -6.59 -27.71
N ASP A 183 -6.88 -7.24 -27.27
CA ASP A 183 -8.26 -6.79 -27.39
C ASP A 183 -8.64 -5.63 -26.46
N LEU A 184 -7.75 -5.20 -25.56
CA LEU A 184 -7.98 -4.07 -24.65
C LEU A 184 -7.25 -2.79 -25.08
N ASN A 185 -6.44 -2.83 -26.15
CA ASN A 185 -5.64 -1.69 -26.59
C ASN A 185 -6.48 -0.43 -26.90
N TYR A 186 -7.70 -0.60 -27.44
CA TYR A 186 -8.61 0.51 -27.78
C TYR A 186 -9.05 1.33 -26.56
N LEU A 187 -9.01 0.75 -25.35
CA LEU A 187 -9.40 1.46 -24.12
C LEU A 187 -8.48 2.66 -23.86
N LEU A 188 -7.23 2.59 -24.31
CA LEU A 188 -6.20 3.59 -24.07
C LEU A 188 -6.48 4.93 -24.77
N GLU A 189 -7.44 4.97 -25.70
CA GLU A 189 -7.95 6.20 -26.31
C GLU A 189 -8.59 7.14 -25.28
N LYS A 190 -9.20 6.60 -24.21
CA LYS A 190 -9.92 7.41 -23.21
C LYS A 190 -9.45 7.22 -21.77
N ILE A 191 -8.71 6.16 -21.45
CA ILE A 191 -8.16 5.93 -20.11
C ILE A 191 -6.64 5.73 -20.17
N SER A 192 -5.97 6.01 -19.06
CA SER A 192 -4.56 5.65 -18.85
C SER A 192 -4.48 4.57 -17.79
N VAL A 193 -3.66 3.55 -17.97
CA VAL A 193 -3.56 2.41 -17.04
C VAL A 193 -2.13 2.31 -16.50
N VAL A 194 -1.99 2.26 -15.18
CA VAL A 194 -0.72 2.02 -14.49
C VAL A 194 -0.76 0.62 -13.90
N ILE A 195 0.23 -0.23 -14.22
CA ILE A 195 0.30 -1.61 -13.76
C ILE A 195 1.59 -1.85 -12.96
N VAL A 196 1.45 -2.42 -11.77
CA VAL A 196 2.55 -2.94 -10.95
C VAL A 196 2.40 -4.46 -10.86
N PRO A 197 3.12 -5.22 -11.70
CA PRO A 197 2.89 -6.66 -11.82
C PRO A 197 3.36 -7.43 -10.59
N ARG A 198 4.33 -6.90 -9.85
CA ARG A 198 4.85 -7.52 -8.64
C ARG A 198 5.27 -6.44 -7.66
N TYR A 199 4.41 -6.16 -6.69
CA TYR A 199 4.70 -5.16 -5.66
C TYR A 199 5.81 -5.63 -4.71
N ASN A 200 5.67 -6.83 -4.15
CA ASN A 200 6.61 -7.38 -3.18
C ASN A 200 7.67 -8.24 -3.87
N VAL A 201 8.69 -7.59 -4.43
CA VAL A 201 9.69 -8.23 -5.30
C VAL A 201 10.60 -9.23 -4.57
N ASP A 202 10.98 -8.95 -3.32
CA ASP A 202 11.84 -9.85 -2.55
C ASP A 202 11.03 -10.92 -1.81
N GLY A 203 9.84 -10.59 -1.33
CA GLY A 203 8.90 -11.55 -0.77
C GLY A 203 8.45 -12.57 -1.83
N ALA A 204 8.29 -12.14 -3.08
CA ALA A 204 8.06 -13.01 -4.22
C ALA A 204 9.21 -13.98 -4.45
N TRP A 205 10.47 -13.54 -4.26
CA TRP A 205 11.66 -14.41 -4.32
C TRP A 205 11.79 -15.37 -3.14
N ARG A 206 11.21 -15.03 -1.98
CA ARG A 206 11.21 -15.87 -0.77
C ARG A 206 9.97 -16.75 -0.62
N ASN A 207 8.92 -16.51 -1.42
CA ASN A 207 7.58 -17.08 -1.29
C ASN A 207 7.06 -16.90 0.15
N GLN A 208 7.18 -15.67 0.62
CA GLN A 208 6.71 -15.25 1.92
C GLN A 208 5.66 -14.15 1.74
N ARG A 209 4.88 -13.91 2.80
CA ARG A 209 3.84 -12.89 2.77
C ARG A 209 4.43 -11.48 2.73
N GLY A 210 5.35 -11.17 3.64
CA GLY A 210 5.90 -9.82 3.80
C GLY A 210 7.18 -9.57 3.01
N THR A 211 7.71 -8.37 3.14
CA THR A 211 9.01 -7.98 2.57
C THR A 211 10.11 -8.09 3.62
N ASN A 212 11.34 -8.38 3.19
CA ASN A 212 12.54 -8.18 3.97
C ASN A 212 13.34 -6.97 3.46
N SER A 213 12.71 -5.98 2.81
CA SER A 213 13.40 -4.79 2.31
C SER A 213 13.68 -3.72 3.37
N TYR A 214 13.44 -4.03 4.65
CA TYR A 214 13.65 -3.11 5.78
C TYR A 214 14.64 -3.72 6.77
N ARG A 215 15.75 -3.04 7.00
CA ARG A 215 16.91 -3.56 7.73
C ARG A 215 16.68 -3.89 9.21
N TYR A 216 15.55 -3.48 9.78
CA TYR A 216 15.25 -3.71 11.20
C TYR A 216 14.17 -4.77 11.42
N ARG A 217 13.43 -5.18 10.37
CA ARG A 217 12.36 -6.16 10.51
C ARG A 217 12.20 -6.98 9.23
N ILE A 218 12.10 -8.29 9.42
CA ILE A 218 11.86 -9.26 8.35
C ILE A 218 10.37 -9.59 8.26
N ASN A 219 9.93 -9.97 7.06
CA ASN A 219 8.58 -10.42 6.74
C ASN A 219 7.50 -9.38 7.13
N ILE A 220 7.75 -8.09 6.87
CA ILE A 220 6.78 -7.01 7.10
C ILE A 220 5.63 -7.16 6.12
N ASP A 221 4.42 -7.31 6.64
CA ASP A 221 3.19 -7.30 5.83
C ASP A 221 2.98 -5.88 5.27
N GLN A 222 3.22 -5.72 3.96
CA GLN A 222 3.09 -4.43 3.28
C GLN A 222 1.63 -3.99 3.15
N ASN A 223 0.68 -4.93 3.19
CA ASN A 223 -0.74 -4.62 3.31
C ASN A 223 -1.16 -4.28 4.77
N ARG A 224 -0.19 -3.96 5.63
CA ARG A 224 -0.38 -3.38 6.97
C ARG A 224 0.51 -2.15 7.21
N ASP A 225 1.18 -1.68 6.16
CA ASP A 225 2.23 -0.65 6.23
C ASP A 225 1.85 0.66 5.51
N ASN A 226 0.59 0.80 5.07
CA ASN A 226 0.14 1.97 4.30
C ASN A 226 -0.07 3.25 5.16
N GLN A 227 0.17 3.17 6.47
CA GLN A 227 0.25 4.32 7.38
C GLN A 227 1.63 4.45 8.03
N GLY A 228 2.21 3.31 8.44
CA GLY A 228 3.50 3.25 9.13
C GLY A 228 4.70 3.55 8.24
N PHE A 229 4.63 3.23 6.95
CA PHE A 229 5.70 3.45 5.98
C PHE A 229 7.05 2.88 6.45
N GLU A 230 7.09 1.68 7.00
CA GLU A 230 8.33 0.99 7.37
C GLU A 230 9.10 0.51 6.12
N SER A 231 8.40 -0.08 5.15
CA SER A 231 9.00 -0.60 3.92
C SER A 231 9.31 0.51 2.91
N ALA A 232 10.54 0.49 2.37
CA ALA A 232 10.95 1.38 1.28
C ALA A 232 10.17 1.14 -0.03
N ILE A 233 9.73 -0.10 -0.28
CA ILE A 233 8.84 -0.40 -1.40
C ILE A 233 7.50 0.32 -1.18
N THR A 234 6.91 0.22 0.01
CA THR A 234 5.64 0.89 0.34
C THR A 234 5.74 2.41 0.20
N ARG A 235 6.84 3.01 0.67
CA ARG A 235 7.13 4.45 0.49
C ARG A 235 7.18 4.85 -0.99
N THR A 236 7.87 4.06 -1.82
CA THR A 236 7.98 4.30 -3.26
C THR A 236 6.62 4.24 -3.94
N MET A 237 5.82 3.23 -3.59
CA MET A 237 4.48 3.03 -4.12
C MET A 237 3.52 4.15 -3.72
N HIS A 238 3.54 4.56 -2.44
CA HIS A 238 2.75 5.69 -1.97
C HIS A 238 3.11 7.00 -2.68
N ARG A 239 4.40 7.27 -2.89
CA ARG A 239 4.86 8.45 -3.65
C ARG A 239 4.28 8.44 -5.07
N LEU A 240 4.43 7.33 -5.79
CA LEU A 240 3.93 7.23 -7.17
C LEU A 240 2.39 7.35 -7.22
N VAL A 241 1.66 6.71 -6.31
CA VAL A 241 0.20 6.86 -6.23
C VAL A 241 -0.19 8.32 -5.96
N ASN A 242 0.56 9.05 -5.14
CA ASN A 242 0.34 10.48 -4.90
C ASN A 242 0.65 11.34 -6.14
N GLU A 243 1.59 10.94 -6.98
CA GLU A 243 2.00 11.70 -8.18
C GLU A 243 1.08 11.43 -9.38
N TYR A 244 0.71 10.17 -9.63
CA TYR A 244 -0.20 9.74 -10.71
C TYR A 244 -1.67 10.06 -10.41
N GLU A 245 -2.03 10.18 -9.14
CA GLU A 245 -3.38 10.52 -8.67
C GLU A 245 -4.49 9.64 -9.28
N PRO A 246 -4.47 8.31 -9.05
CA PRO A 246 -5.39 7.39 -9.70
C PRO A 246 -6.86 7.68 -9.38
N PHE A 247 -7.71 7.53 -10.38
CA PHE A 247 -9.16 7.65 -10.30
C PHE A 247 -9.77 6.34 -9.77
N PHE A 248 -9.16 5.22 -10.15
CA PHE A 248 -9.47 3.90 -9.64
C PHE A 248 -8.18 3.19 -9.21
N PHE A 249 -8.25 2.45 -8.10
CA PHE A 249 -7.18 1.63 -7.57
C PHE A 249 -7.68 0.20 -7.32
N GLY A 250 -6.91 -0.80 -7.76
CA GLY A 250 -7.17 -2.22 -7.56
C GLY A 250 -5.95 -2.98 -7.04
N ASP A 251 -6.12 -3.74 -5.96
CA ASP A 251 -5.08 -4.61 -5.39
C ASP A 251 -5.48 -6.10 -5.49
N ALA A 252 -4.67 -6.90 -6.17
CA ALA A 252 -4.91 -8.32 -6.41
C ALA A 252 -4.16 -9.20 -5.39
N HIS A 253 -4.93 -9.94 -4.60
CA HIS A 253 -4.51 -10.81 -3.49
C HIS A 253 -4.99 -12.25 -3.70
N GLU A 254 -4.58 -13.13 -2.79
CA GLU A 254 -5.12 -14.48 -2.67
C GLU A 254 -5.48 -14.81 -1.22
N MET A 255 -6.64 -15.45 -1.01
CA MET A 255 -6.99 -16.02 0.30
C MET A 255 -6.72 -17.51 0.35
N GLY A 256 -6.19 -17.97 1.48
CA GLY A 256 -6.12 -19.40 1.79
C GLY A 256 -7.48 -20.09 1.73
N PHE A 257 -7.50 -21.36 1.34
CA PHE A 257 -8.72 -22.16 1.35
C PHE A 257 -9.31 -22.17 2.74
N THR A 258 -10.57 -21.80 2.78
CA THR A 258 -11.42 -21.93 3.95
C THR A 258 -12.10 -23.28 3.91
N THR A 259 -12.06 -24.02 5.01
CA THR A 259 -12.80 -25.28 5.15
C THR A 259 -13.78 -25.24 6.33
N GLY A 260 -15.05 -25.54 6.05
CA GLY A 260 -16.02 -25.91 7.08
C GLY A 260 -16.02 -27.42 7.24
N THR A 261 -16.13 -27.95 8.46
CA THR A 261 -16.21 -29.40 8.69
C THR A 261 -17.36 -29.74 9.63
N GLY A 262 -18.02 -30.87 9.41
CA GLY A 262 -19.10 -31.31 10.28
C GLY A 262 -19.50 -32.76 10.08
N TYR A 263 -20.19 -33.30 11.08
CA TYR A 263 -20.68 -34.68 11.11
C TYR A 263 -22.20 -34.69 11.19
N VAL A 264 -22.85 -35.46 10.30
CA VAL A 264 -24.28 -35.75 10.42
C VAL A 264 -24.45 -37.17 10.96
N LYS A 265 -25.16 -37.30 12.09
CA LYS A 265 -25.49 -38.59 12.71
C LYS A 265 -26.80 -39.15 12.13
N GLY A 266 -26.79 -40.38 11.62
CA GLY A 266 -27.93 -41.09 11.02
C GLY A 266 -27.60 -42.58 10.80
N GLU A 267 -28.31 -43.29 9.91
CA GLU A 267 -28.06 -44.72 9.60
C GLU A 267 -26.62 -44.99 9.09
N SER A 268 -25.97 -43.95 8.54
CA SER A 268 -24.51 -43.88 8.36
C SER A 268 -24.01 -42.50 8.80
N THR A 269 -23.02 -42.44 9.69
CA THR A 269 -22.35 -41.17 10.07
C THR A 269 -21.62 -40.63 8.84
N ARG A 270 -21.85 -39.40 8.38
CA ARG A 270 -21.13 -38.85 7.20
C ARG A 270 -20.30 -37.63 7.59
N LEU A 271 -19.03 -37.60 7.17
CA LEU A 271 -18.15 -36.43 7.25
C LEU A 271 -18.44 -35.51 6.07
N THR A 272 -18.68 -34.23 6.36
CA THR A 272 -18.89 -33.19 5.35
C THR A 272 -17.79 -32.14 5.46
N ILE A 273 -17.22 -31.75 4.32
CA ILE A 273 -16.22 -30.69 4.22
C ILE A 273 -16.69 -29.69 3.15
N ASP A 274 -16.80 -28.41 3.49
CA ASP A 274 -17.06 -27.35 2.52
C ASP A 274 -15.78 -26.60 2.21
N TRP A 275 -15.47 -26.39 0.94
CA TRP A 275 -14.49 -25.40 0.49
C TRP A 275 -15.18 -24.17 -0.07
N SER A 276 -14.48 -23.03 -0.06
CA SER A 276 -14.88 -21.86 -0.85
C SER A 276 -15.11 -22.27 -2.31
N GLY A 277 -16.33 -22.07 -2.82
CA GLY A 277 -16.74 -22.40 -4.19
C GLY A 277 -16.82 -21.18 -5.12
N TYR A 278 -16.49 -19.99 -4.61
CA TYR A 278 -16.24 -18.80 -5.41
C TYR A 278 -14.80 -18.79 -5.92
N ASP A 279 -14.59 -18.26 -7.12
CA ASP A 279 -13.26 -18.17 -7.75
C ASP A 279 -12.58 -16.84 -7.39
N ILE A 280 -13.37 -15.81 -7.12
CA ILE A 280 -12.91 -14.47 -6.77
C ILE A 280 -13.79 -13.86 -5.67
N ALA A 281 -13.18 -13.37 -4.61
CA ALA A 281 -13.82 -12.50 -3.64
C ALA A 281 -13.49 -11.05 -3.96
N THR A 282 -14.44 -10.14 -3.74
CA THR A 282 -14.23 -8.70 -3.93
C THR A 282 -14.53 -7.95 -2.64
N LEU A 283 -13.66 -7.01 -2.30
CA LEU A 283 -13.82 -6.07 -1.19
C LEU A 283 -13.78 -4.65 -1.77
N ILE A 284 -14.78 -3.84 -1.47
CA ILE A 284 -14.69 -2.40 -1.70
C ILE A 284 -14.17 -1.80 -0.43
N ALA A 285 -13.18 -0.91 -0.53
CA ALA A 285 -12.67 -0.15 0.59
C ALA A 285 -13.80 0.73 1.18
N PRO A 286 -14.36 0.36 2.34
CA PRO A 286 -15.37 1.16 2.99
C PRO A 286 -14.65 2.02 4.02
N ILE A 287 -14.52 3.33 3.76
CA ILE A 287 -14.10 4.22 4.83
C ILE A 287 -15.00 5.43 4.90
N TYR A 288 -15.44 5.70 6.11
CA TYR A 288 -15.89 7.02 6.51
C TYR A 288 -14.79 8.03 6.24
N ASN A 289 -15.18 9.24 5.86
CA ASN A 289 -14.29 10.29 5.33
C ASN A 289 -13.90 10.15 3.84
N HIS A 290 -14.18 9.02 3.18
CA HIS A 290 -14.19 8.94 1.72
C HIS A 290 -15.40 9.71 1.15
N PRO A 291 -15.28 10.44 0.01
CA PRO A 291 -16.43 11.13 -0.58
C PRO A 291 -17.56 10.17 -0.93
N GLU A 292 -18.77 10.48 -0.44
CA GLU A 292 -19.96 9.65 -0.63
C GLU A 292 -20.28 9.39 -2.10
N LYS A 293 -20.03 10.38 -2.98
CA LYS A 293 -20.19 10.22 -4.43
C LYS A 293 -19.31 9.09 -4.99
N LEU A 294 -18.06 9.00 -4.55
CA LEU A 294 -17.16 7.93 -5.01
C LEU A 294 -17.56 6.58 -4.44
N LYS A 295 -17.95 6.53 -3.17
CA LYS A 295 -18.45 5.30 -2.55
C LYS A 295 -19.64 4.74 -3.34
N LYS A 296 -20.63 5.58 -3.67
CA LYS A 296 -21.78 5.21 -4.51
C LYS A 296 -21.37 4.84 -5.92
N TYR A 297 -20.43 5.56 -6.52
CA TYR A 297 -19.97 5.24 -7.86
C TYR A 297 -19.33 3.84 -7.93
N ILE A 298 -18.59 3.42 -6.89
CA ILE A 298 -18.07 2.05 -6.82
C ILE A 298 -19.23 1.04 -6.69
N THR A 299 -20.16 1.25 -5.75
CA THR A 299 -21.23 0.27 -5.46
C THR A 299 -22.30 0.18 -6.53
N ASP A 300 -22.57 1.27 -7.25
CA ASP A 300 -23.70 1.37 -8.16
C ASP A 300 -23.28 1.20 -9.63
N VAL A 301 -21.99 1.43 -9.94
CA VAL A 301 -21.46 1.38 -11.30
C VAL A 301 -20.43 0.25 -11.46
N PHE A 302 -19.35 0.25 -10.67
CA PHE A 302 -18.26 -0.71 -10.87
C PHE A 302 -18.61 -2.11 -10.36
N GLU A 303 -19.12 -2.22 -9.13
CA GLU A 303 -19.40 -3.50 -8.46
C GLU A 303 -20.36 -4.40 -9.24
N PRO A 304 -21.55 -3.91 -9.67
CA PRO A 304 -22.46 -4.73 -10.46
C PRO A 304 -21.86 -5.12 -11.82
N ALA A 305 -21.06 -4.25 -12.44
CA ALA A 305 -20.45 -4.52 -13.73
C ALA A 305 -19.43 -5.66 -13.65
N TYR A 306 -18.51 -5.61 -12.69
CA TYR A 306 -17.49 -6.66 -12.58
C TYR A 306 -18.04 -7.98 -12.04
N HIS A 307 -19.05 -7.97 -11.15
CA HIS A 307 -19.73 -9.19 -10.74
C HIS A 307 -20.44 -9.86 -11.91
N LYS A 308 -21.16 -9.08 -12.72
CA LYS A 308 -21.78 -9.59 -13.94
C LYS A 308 -20.74 -10.16 -14.91
N ASN A 309 -19.59 -9.49 -15.10
CA ASN A 309 -18.55 -10.00 -16.00
C ASN A 309 -17.98 -11.35 -15.54
N VAL A 310 -17.81 -11.53 -14.23
CA VAL A 310 -17.38 -12.81 -13.64
C VAL A 310 -18.44 -13.89 -13.92
N GLU A 311 -19.71 -13.60 -13.67
CA GLU A 311 -20.82 -14.54 -13.91
C GLU A 311 -20.99 -14.92 -15.40
N ASP A 312 -20.90 -13.95 -16.31
CA ASP A 312 -21.00 -14.16 -17.77
C ASP A 312 -19.89 -15.10 -18.30
N ARG A 313 -18.79 -15.23 -17.55
CA ARG A 313 -17.66 -16.13 -17.84
C ARG A 313 -17.81 -17.51 -17.19
N GLY A 314 -18.94 -17.77 -16.53
CA GLY A 314 -19.18 -19.01 -15.77
C GLY A 314 -18.35 -19.10 -14.48
N LEU A 315 -17.81 -17.97 -14.01
CA LEU A 315 -17.10 -17.88 -12.75
C LEU A 315 -18.06 -17.48 -11.62
N ASN A 316 -17.70 -17.85 -10.40
CA ASN A 316 -18.43 -17.55 -9.18
C ASN A 316 -17.70 -16.44 -8.42
N TRP A 317 -18.45 -15.49 -7.87
CA TRP A 317 -17.90 -14.48 -6.98
C TRP A 317 -18.55 -14.57 -5.59
N ALA A 318 -17.88 -13.97 -4.61
CA ALA A 318 -18.44 -13.66 -3.31
C ALA A 318 -17.94 -12.28 -2.85
N TRP A 319 -18.62 -11.67 -1.89
CA TRP A 319 -17.98 -10.59 -1.14
C TRP A 319 -16.88 -11.18 -0.26
N TYR A 320 -15.79 -10.43 -0.09
CA TYR A 320 -14.78 -10.80 0.88
C TYR A 320 -15.39 -10.82 2.28
N THR A 321 -15.26 -11.94 2.99
CA THR A 321 -15.80 -12.10 4.34
C THR A 321 -14.76 -12.59 5.33
N GLN A 322 -14.86 -12.08 6.54
CA GLN A 322 -14.21 -12.60 7.73
C GLN A 322 -15.27 -13.05 8.74
N THR A 323 -14.91 -13.96 9.65
CA THR A 323 -15.80 -14.40 10.72
C THR A 323 -15.43 -13.77 12.05
N SER A 324 -16.43 -13.39 12.85
CA SER A 324 -16.21 -12.86 14.20
C SER A 324 -17.26 -13.39 15.17
N THR A 325 -16.86 -13.46 16.44
CA THR A 325 -17.76 -13.77 17.56
C THR A 325 -18.22 -12.49 18.26
N THR A 326 -17.76 -11.32 17.83
CA THR A 326 -18.21 -10.02 18.35
C THR A 326 -19.63 -9.74 17.87
N PRO A 327 -20.56 -9.31 18.75
CA PRO A 327 -21.91 -8.94 18.35
C PRO A 327 -21.97 -7.79 17.32
N PRO A 328 -23.05 -7.70 16.52
CA PRO A 328 -23.30 -6.55 15.64
C PRO A 328 -23.52 -5.29 16.48
N GLY A 329 -23.24 -4.11 15.93
CA GLY A 329 -23.30 -2.86 16.69
C GLY A 329 -22.06 -2.56 17.55
N GLU A 330 -21.15 -3.52 17.73
CA GLU A 330 -19.89 -3.31 18.45
C GLU A 330 -18.70 -3.12 17.50
N THR A 331 -17.60 -2.59 18.03
CA THR A 331 -16.33 -2.55 17.28
C THR A 331 -15.71 -3.95 17.33
N PRO A 332 -15.42 -4.60 16.18
CA PRO A 332 -14.91 -5.97 16.18
C PRO A 332 -13.60 -6.06 16.94
N GLY A 333 -13.59 -6.92 17.97
CA GLY A 333 -12.43 -7.11 18.81
C GLY A 333 -11.56 -8.28 18.40
N ARG A 334 -12.17 -9.39 17.98
CA ARG A 334 -11.47 -10.60 17.56
C ARG A 334 -12.15 -11.19 16.34
N VAL A 335 -11.54 -10.96 15.19
CA VAL A 335 -11.85 -11.73 13.99
C VAL A 335 -11.22 -13.12 14.15
N VAL A 336 -12.06 -14.15 14.14
CA VAL A 336 -11.61 -15.54 14.08
C VAL A 336 -11.48 -15.85 12.59
N GLY A 337 -10.27 -16.14 12.10
CA GLY A 337 -10.12 -16.63 10.73
C GLY A 337 -11.03 -17.84 10.51
N LEU A 338 -11.56 -18.00 9.29
CA LEU A 338 -12.60 -18.98 8.89
C LEU A 338 -12.28 -20.49 9.15
N ARG A 339 -11.23 -20.83 9.90
CA ARG A 339 -10.72 -22.19 10.12
C ARG A 339 -11.54 -23.03 11.12
N GLY A 340 -12.85 -22.83 11.23
CA GLY A 340 -13.62 -23.63 12.18
C GLY A 340 -15.11 -23.35 12.25
N TYR A 341 -15.85 -23.47 11.13
CA TYR A 341 -17.31 -23.50 11.16
C TYR A 341 -17.87 -24.85 10.72
N VAL A 342 -19.14 -25.10 11.07
CA VAL A 342 -19.90 -26.30 10.71
C VAL A 342 -20.31 -26.24 9.24
N SER A 343 -20.17 -27.33 8.48
CA SER A 343 -20.55 -27.36 7.06
C SER A 343 -22.03 -26.97 6.84
N ALA A 344 -22.30 -26.36 5.70
CA ALA A 344 -23.62 -25.90 5.26
C ALA A 344 -24.66 -27.04 5.25
N ASP A 345 -24.29 -28.25 4.82
CA ASP A 345 -25.20 -29.41 4.81
C ASP A 345 -25.59 -29.85 6.24
N VAL A 346 -24.65 -29.77 7.19
CA VAL A 346 -24.93 -30.07 8.60
C VAL A 346 -25.81 -28.97 9.20
N ARG A 347 -25.48 -27.69 8.97
CA ARG A 347 -26.28 -26.54 9.43
C ARG A 347 -27.72 -26.58 8.91
N ALA A 348 -27.90 -26.90 7.63
CA ALA A 348 -29.22 -27.00 7.02
C ALA A 348 -30.09 -28.10 7.66
N LYS A 349 -29.47 -29.17 8.18
CA LYS A 349 -30.16 -30.27 8.85
C LYS A 349 -30.43 -30.01 10.33
N SER A 350 -29.49 -29.37 11.04
CA SER A 350 -29.65 -29.10 12.48
C SER A 350 -30.54 -27.89 12.75
N GLY A 351 -30.59 -26.91 11.84
CA GLY A 351 -31.31 -25.65 12.04
C GLY A 351 -30.56 -24.63 12.92
N ASP A 352 -29.42 -25.01 13.52
CA ASP A 352 -28.68 -24.18 14.47
C ASP A 352 -27.57 -23.34 13.79
N GLU A 353 -27.57 -22.02 14.02
CA GLU A 353 -26.54 -21.07 13.56
C GLU A 353 -25.32 -21.01 14.52
N ILE A 354 -24.84 -22.16 15.02
CA ILE A 354 -23.92 -22.19 16.15
C ILE A 354 -22.61 -22.90 15.78
N VAL A 355 -21.48 -22.31 16.15
CA VAL A 355 -20.14 -22.87 16.00
C VAL A 355 -19.51 -23.12 17.37
N CYS A 356 -18.87 -24.28 17.54
CA CYS A 356 -18.04 -24.57 18.71
C CYS A 356 -16.67 -23.88 18.55
N VAL A 357 -16.37 -22.92 19.42
CA VAL A 357 -15.08 -22.25 19.51
C VAL A 357 -14.40 -22.63 20.81
N THR A 358 -13.09 -22.93 20.76
CA THR A 358 -12.28 -23.08 21.97
C THR A 358 -11.96 -21.69 22.52
N ALA A 359 -12.49 -21.38 23.69
CA ALA A 359 -12.19 -20.18 24.44
C ALA A 359 -10.73 -20.20 24.93
N ALA A 360 -10.21 -19.02 25.30
CA ALA A 360 -8.81 -18.86 25.71
C ALA A 360 -8.45 -19.63 26.99
N ASP A 361 -9.45 -20.06 27.76
CA ASP A 361 -9.34 -20.92 28.95
C ASP A 361 -9.37 -22.42 28.61
N GLY A 362 -9.44 -22.79 27.32
CA GLY A 362 -9.55 -24.17 26.85
C GLY A 362 -10.98 -24.73 26.88
N GLY A 363 -11.97 -23.95 27.33
CA GLY A 363 -13.38 -24.36 27.32
C GLY A 363 -14.02 -24.28 25.92
N GLU A 364 -14.91 -25.19 25.59
CA GLU A 364 -15.71 -25.10 24.38
C GLU A 364 -16.91 -24.15 24.60
N LYS A 365 -17.06 -23.15 23.73
CA LYS A 365 -18.21 -22.24 23.70
C LYS A 365 -18.91 -22.33 22.37
N TYR A 366 -20.23 -22.35 22.42
CA TYR A 366 -21.11 -22.40 21.27
C TYR A 366 -21.60 -20.99 21.00
N VAL A 367 -21.17 -20.38 19.89
CA VAL A 367 -21.47 -18.97 19.57
C VAL A 367 -22.07 -18.81 18.18
N PRO A 368 -22.98 -17.83 17.98
CA PRO A 368 -23.44 -17.46 16.65
C PRO A 368 -22.26 -17.01 15.79
N LEU A 369 -22.08 -17.66 14.63
CA LEU A 369 -21.07 -17.25 13.67
C LEU A 369 -21.60 -16.08 12.84
N GLN A 370 -20.89 -14.97 12.88
CA GLN A 370 -21.23 -13.78 12.09
C GLN A 370 -20.17 -13.55 11.03
N THR A 371 -20.60 -13.13 9.85
CA THR A 371 -19.69 -12.75 8.76
C THR A 371 -19.69 -11.25 8.56
N PHE A 372 -18.49 -10.70 8.36
CA PHE A 372 -18.24 -9.28 8.19
C PHE A 372 -17.40 -9.06 6.94
N ASP A 373 -17.57 -7.96 6.22
CA ASP A 373 -16.51 -7.53 5.28
C ASP A 373 -15.27 -7.05 6.06
N GLY A 374 -14.16 -6.86 5.34
CA GLY A 374 -12.88 -6.49 5.95
C GLY A 374 -12.97 -5.27 6.87
N ALA A 375 -12.21 -5.28 7.97
CA ALA A 375 -12.18 -4.17 8.92
C ALA A 375 -11.66 -2.89 8.28
N ILE A 376 -12.23 -1.74 8.70
CA ILE A 376 -11.71 -0.42 8.35
C ILE A 376 -10.35 -0.23 9.02
N ASP A 377 -9.29 -0.22 8.21
CA ASP A 377 -7.91 -0.10 8.70
C ASP A 377 -7.06 0.67 7.68
N THR A 378 -6.61 1.87 8.04
CA THR A 378 -5.75 2.70 7.16
C THR A 378 -4.32 2.18 7.04
N GLY A 379 -4.01 1.02 7.61
CA GLY A 379 -2.79 0.27 7.30
C GLY A 379 -2.92 -0.61 6.05
N ILE A 380 -4.14 -0.83 5.57
CA ILE A 380 -4.46 -1.68 4.40
C ILE A 380 -4.56 -0.81 3.14
N THR A 381 -4.08 -1.31 2.01
CA THR A 381 -3.90 -0.56 0.77
C THR A 381 -5.21 0.05 0.26
N ASP A 382 -6.27 -0.74 0.18
CA ASP A 382 -7.54 -0.31 -0.42
C ASP A 382 -8.22 0.81 0.40
N PRO A 383 -8.34 0.73 1.74
CA PRO A 383 -8.67 1.87 2.59
C PRO A 383 -7.76 3.08 2.34
N SER A 384 -6.44 2.92 2.46
CA SER A 384 -5.51 4.04 2.42
C SER A 384 -5.59 4.85 1.12
N PHE A 385 -5.76 4.17 -0.01
CA PHE A 385 -5.89 4.83 -1.30
C PHE A 385 -7.31 5.31 -1.60
N GLY A 386 -8.33 4.72 -0.98
CA GLY A 386 -9.66 5.34 -0.93
C GLY A 386 -9.60 6.74 -0.30
N LEU A 387 -8.92 6.90 0.85
CA LEU A 387 -8.74 8.21 1.53
C LEU A 387 -7.97 9.26 0.73
N LYS A 388 -7.41 8.85 -0.40
CA LYS A 388 -6.70 9.70 -1.34
C LYS A 388 -7.62 10.19 -2.49
N GLY A 389 -8.93 9.98 -2.40
CA GLY A 389 -9.91 10.47 -3.36
C GLY A 389 -9.90 9.65 -4.65
N ALA A 390 -9.93 8.32 -4.51
CA ALA A 390 -9.96 7.35 -5.58
C ALA A 390 -11.03 6.28 -5.30
N CYS A 391 -11.66 5.76 -6.35
CA CYS A 391 -12.38 4.49 -6.24
C CYS A 391 -11.38 3.38 -5.91
N SER A 392 -11.63 2.55 -4.90
CA SER A 392 -10.64 1.59 -4.42
C SER A 392 -11.26 0.24 -4.07
N ILE A 393 -10.70 -0.83 -4.63
CA ILE A 393 -11.12 -2.21 -4.36
C ILE A 393 -9.92 -3.11 -4.11
N LEU A 394 -10.19 -4.22 -3.44
CA LEU A 394 -9.32 -5.37 -3.32
C LEU A 394 -10.03 -6.61 -3.87
N THR A 395 -9.26 -7.51 -4.48
CA THR A 395 -9.77 -8.81 -4.96
C THR A 395 -8.95 -9.94 -4.37
N GLU A 396 -9.59 -11.01 -3.91
CA GLU A 396 -8.90 -12.21 -3.41
C GLU A 396 -9.34 -13.44 -4.18
N SER A 397 -8.45 -14.05 -4.98
CA SER A 397 -8.75 -15.37 -5.54
C SER A 397 -8.55 -16.46 -4.49
N THR A 398 -9.25 -17.58 -4.63
CA THR A 398 -9.17 -18.69 -3.68
C THR A 398 -7.94 -19.55 -3.95
N THR A 399 -7.06 -19.64 -2.95
CA THR A 399 -5.80 -20.39 -3.03
C THR A 399 -5.84 -21.62 -2.15
N PRO A 400 -5.68 -22.84 -2.69
CA PRO A 400 -5.03 -23.86 -1.89
C PRO A 400 -3.65 -23.32 -1.55
N ALA A 401 -3.11 -23.66 -0.39
CA ALA A 401 -1.70 -23.40 -0.08
C ALA A 401 -0.71 -24.18 -1.02
N ILE A 402 -1.17 -24.55 -2.22
CA ILE A 402 -0.60 -25.41 -3.25
C ILE A 402 -0.81 -24.64 -4.56
N GLY A 403 0.20 -24.55 -5.44
CA GLY A 403 0.12 -23.74 -6.67
C GLY A 403 -0.84 -24.22 -7.78
N VAL A 404 -1.82 -25.06 -7.46
CA VAL A 404 -2.81 -25.64 -8.39
C VAL A 404 -3.94 -24.66 -8.74
N ASN A 405 -4.61 -24.89 -9.87
CA ASN A 405 -5.62 -24.00 -10.50
C ASN A 405 -5.17 -22.55 -10.69
N LEU A 406 -3.88 -22.33 -10.96
CA LEU A 406 -3.37 -20.99 -11.29
C LEU A 406 -4.22 -20.31 -12.37
N GLY A 407 -4.60 -21.03 -13.42
CA GLY A 407 -5.43 -20.50 -14.50
C GLY A 407 -6.75 -19.91 -14.00
N LEU A 408 -7.48 -20.61 -13.14
CA LEU A 408 -8.76 -20.13 -12.63
C LEU A 408 -8.59 -18.89 -11.72
N ARG A 409 -7.56 -18.88 -10.87
CA ARG A 409 -7.24 -17.73 -10.00
C ARG A 409 -6.89 -16.49 -10.82
N VAL A 410 -6.02 -16.65 -11.82
CA VAL A 410 -5.67 -15.57 -12.76
C VAL A 410 -6.91 -15.09 -13.51
N ALA A 411 -7.75 -16.00 -14.00
CA ALA A 411 -8.99 -15.67 -14.70
C ALA A 411 -9.95 -14.85 -13.84
N GLY A 412 -10.07 -15.14 -12.55
CA GLY A 412 -10.90 -14.37 -11.61
C GLY A 412 -10.47 -12.90 -11.54
N HIS A 413 -9.19 -12.63 -11.28
CA HIS A 413 -8.65 -11.27 -11.26
C HIS A 413 -8.77 -10.56 -12.61
N VAL A 414 -8.43 -11.24 -13.71
CA VAL A 414 -8.51 -10.66 -15.06
C VAL A 414 -9.95 -10.27 -15.40
N SER A 415 -10.93 -11.09 -15.01
CA SER A 415 -12.35 -10.79 -15.27
C SER A 415 -12.82 -9.53 -14.54
N VAL A 416 -12.44 -9.37 -13.27
CA VAL A 416 -12.79 -8.16 -12.51
C VAL A 416 -12.15 -6.92 -13.11
N TYR A 417 -10.83 -6.94 -13.32
CA TYR A 417 -10.11 -5.74 -13.77
C TYR A 417 -10.34 -5.41 -15.24
N GLU A 418 -10.58 -6.39 -16.11
CA GLU A 418 -11.07 -6.13 -17.46
C GLU A 418 -12.38 -5.34 -17.43
N SER A 419 -13.32 -5.75 -16.58
CA SER A 419 -14.60 -5.06 -16.43
C SER A 419 -14.42 -3.65 -15.89
N VAL A 420 -13.54 -3.43 -14.91
CA VAL A 420 -13.18 -2.09 -14.41
C VAL A 420 -12.65 -1.21 -15.54
N LEU A 421 -11.71 -1.71 -16.34
CA LEU A 421 -11.13 -0.96 -17.46
C LEU A 421 -12.19 -0.60 -18.51
N LYS A 422 -13.06 -1.53 -18.88
CA LYS A 422 -14.16 -1.29 -19.82
C LYS A 422 -15.17 -0.28 -19.28
N THR A 423 -15.57 -0.43 -18.02
CA THR A 423 -16.53 0.48 -17.35
C THR A 423 -15.97 1.91 -17.27
N ALA A 424 -14.68 2.04 -16.92
CA ALA A 424 -14.01 3.35 -16.89
C ALA A 424 -13.91 3.98 -18.28
N TYR A 425 -13.65 3.20 -19.33
CA TYR A 425 -13.63 3.67 -20.71
C TYR A 425 -15.01 4.14 -21.21
N GLU A 426 -16.04 3.33 -20.96
CA GLU A 426 -17.43 3.60 -21.38
C GLU A 426 -17.97 4.88 -20.74
N ARG A 427 -17.49 5.21 -19.53
CA ARG A 427 -17.92 6.37 -18.73
C ARG A 427 -16.79 7.37 -18.47
N ALA A 428 -15.82 7.47 -19.37
CA ALA A 428 -14.58 8.22 -19.10
C ALA A 428 -14.81 9.65 -18.61
N ASP A 429 -15.65 10.44 -19.30
CA ASP A 429 -15.90 11.84 -18.95
C ASP A 429 -16.68 11.96 -17.62
N GLU A 430 -17.77 11.21 -17.46
CA GLU A 430 -18.56 11.15 -16.22
C GLU A 430 -17.69 10.76 -15.02
N PHE A 431 -16.86 9.74 -15.18
CA PHE A 431 -15.99 9.25 -14.14
C PHE A 431 -14.89 10.26 -13.80
N TYR A 432 -14.32 10.92 -14.82
CA TYR A 432 -13.31 11.95 -14.65
C TYR A 432 -13.85 13.11 -13.81
N ASP A 433 -14.99 13.67 -14.22
CA ASP A 433 -15.60 14.80 -13.53
C ASP A 433 -16.05 14.44 -12.11
N THR A 434 -16.58 13.22 -11.91
CA THR A 434 -17.02 12.73 -10.60
C THR A 434 -15.86 12.69 -9.61
N VAL A 435 -14.70 12.18 -10.02
CA VAL A 435 -13.51 12.11 -9.17
C VAL A 435 -12.92 13.49 -8.91
N LEU A 436 -12.82 14.36 -9.92
CA LEU A 436 -12.32 15.72 -9.70
C LEU A 436 -13.21 16.52 -8.75
N GLN A 437 -14.53 16.41 -8.89
CA GLN A 437 -15.46 17.06 -7.97
C GLN A 437 -15.32 16.50 -6.55
N ALA A 438 -15.21 15.18 -6.40
CA ALA A 438 -15.02 14.55 -5.10
C ALA A 438 -13.73 15.04 -4.40
N ARG A 439 -12.62 15.17 -5.15
CA ARG A 439 -11.36 15.72 -4.64
C ARG A 439 -11.48 17.19 -4.25
N ALA A 440 -12.18 18.00 -5.05
CA ALA A 440 -12.46 19.39 -4.72
C ALA A 440 -13.30 19.51 -3.43
N ASP A 441 -14.33 18.65 -3.28
CA ASP A 441 -15.17 18.57 -2.08
C ASP A 441 -14.34 18.23 -0.83
N MET A 442 -13.38 17.30 -0.94
CA MET A 442 -12.44 16.96 0.15
C MET A 442 -11.59 18.16 0.58
N ALA A 443 -10.97 18.87 -0.37
CA ALA A 443 -10.16 20.05 -0.06
C ALA A 443 -10.99 21.20 0.53
N ALA A 444 -12.22 21.41 0.03
CA ALA A 444 -13.15 22.40 0.58
C ALA A 444 -13.57 22.07 2.02
N ARG A 445 -13.85 20.79 2.29
CA ARG A 445 -14.14 20.28 3.64
C ARG A 445 -12.98 20.57 4.61
N GLY A 446 -11.75 20.51 4.11
CA GLY A 446 -10.51 20.94 4.79
C GLY A 446 -10.48 22.35 5.36
N LYS A 447 -11.31 23.26 4.84
CA LYS A 447 -11.37 24.66 5.27
C LYS A 447 -12.39 24.91 6.39
N LYS A 448 -13.31 23.96 6.61
CA LYS A 448 -14.45 24.13 7.52
C LYS A 448 -14.14 23.52 8.89
N VAL A 449 -14.15 24.32 9.94
CA VAL A 449 -14.16 23.82 11.33
C VAL A 449 -15.59 23.94 11.86
N ALA A 450 -16.27 22.81 12.01
CA ALA A 450 -17.67 22.76 12.43
C ALA A 450 -18.04 21.39 13.02
N ASP A 451 -19.03 21.35 13.92
CA ASP A 451 -19.43 20.13 14.61
C ASP A 451 -19.96 19.03 13.68
N ASP A 452 -20.54 19.42 12.54
CA ASP A 452 -21.02 18.52 11.47
C ASP A 452 -19.89 18.05 10.53
N ASN A 453 -18.70 18.62 10.64
CA ASN A 453 -17.53 18.25 9.87
C ASN A 453 -16.57 17.40 10.71
N ARG A 454 -16.82 16.09 10.76
CA ARG A 454 -16.08 15.17 11.64
C ARG A 454 -15.18 14.18 10.91
N LEU A 455 -13.97 13.98 11.40
CA LEU A 455 -13.13 12.85 11.04
C LEU A 455 -13.56 11.64 11.85
N VAL A 456 -14.09 10.62 11.17
CA VAL A 456 -14.45 9.34 11.78
C VAL A 456 -13.20 8.47 11.90
N LEU A 457 -12.77 8.13 13.11
CA LEU A 457 -11.54 7.38 13.35
C LEU A 457 -11.77 5.86 13.44
N THR A 458 -12.92 5.46 13.97
CA THR A 458 -13.35 4.06 14.05
C THR A 458 -14.86 3.95 13.84
N ILE A 459 -15.35 2.74 13.60
CA ILE A 459 -16.77 2.48 13.38
C ILE A 459 -17.29 1.33 14.22
N HIS A 460 -18.60 1.31 14.41
CA HIS A 460 -19.36 0.11 14.71
C HIS A 460 -19.90 -0.49 13.43
N TYR A 461 -19.89 -1.82 13.34
CA TYR A 461 -20.62 -2.51 12.27
C TYR A 461 -22.12 -2.34 12.46
N PRO A 462 -22.91 -2.38 11.38
CA PRO A 462 -24.36 -2.25 11.49
C PRO A 462 -24.94 -3.35 12.39
N GLU A 463 -26.08 -3.05 13.03
CA GLU A 463 -26.88 -4.08 13.71
C GLU A 463 -27.62 -4.98 12.69
N GLU A 464 -27.94 -4.43 11.52
CA GLU A 464 -28.62 -5.14 10.45
C GLU A 464 -27.62 -5.83 9.50
N SER A 465 -27.96 -7.06 9.11
CA SER A 465 -27.18 -7.85 8.15
C SER A 465 -27.85 -7.88 6.78
N VAL A 466 -27.04 -8.08 5.76
CA VAL A 466 -27.48 -8.37 4.39
C VAL A 466 -27.36 -9.87 4.17
N LYS A 467 -28.36 -10.47 3.51
CA LYS A 467 -28.27 -11.86 3.07
C LYS A 467 -27.26 -11.97 1.92
N HIS A 468 -26.27 -12.84 2.07
CA HIS A 468 -25.31 -13.13 1.03
C HIS A 468 -25.14 -14.64 0.88
N ASN A 469 -25.34 -15.13 -0.34
CA ASN A 469 -25.17 -16.52 -0.70
C ASN A 469 -23.71 -16.74 -1.12
N ILE A 470 -22.93 -17.43 -0.29
CA ILE A 470 -21.54 -17.75 -0.58
C ILE A 470 -21.51 -19.09 -1.31
N PRO A 471 -21.02 -19.15 -2.57
CA PRO A 471 -20.83 -20.42 -3.25
C PRO A 471 -19.83 -21.30 -2.49
N VAL A 472 -20.18 -22.56 -2.27
CA VAL A 472 -19.34 -23.57 -1.63
C VAL A 472 -19.23 -24.83 -2.47
N LEU A 473 -18.14 -25.57 -2.32
CA LEU A 473 -17.98 -26.92 -2.82
C LEU A 473 -18.06 -27.88 -1.64
N THR A 474 -19.09 -28.71 -1.60
CA THR A 474 -19.32 -29.64 -0.48
C THR A 474 -18.83 -31.04 -0.86
N ALA A 475 -17.80 -31.52 -0.17
CA ALA A 475 -17.46 -32.93 -0.13
C ALA A 475 -18.25 -33.67 0.94
N ILE A 476 -18.73 -34.85 0.57
CA ILE A 476 -19.40 -35.80 1.47
C ILE A 476 -18.66 -37.12 1.39
N GLN A 477 -18.19 -37.60 2.55
CA GLN A 477 -17.67 -38.94 2.70
C GLN A 477 -18.79 -39.90 3.13
N ASP A 478 -18.95 -40.98 2.38
CA ASP A 478 -19.78 -42.10 2.79
C ASP A 478 -19.02 -42.96 3.82
N ALA A 479 -19.56 -43.14 5.03
CA ALA A 479 -18.86 -43.89 6.08
C ALA A 479 -18.75 -45.39 5.82
N ALA A 480 -19.63 -45.98 5.03
CA ALA A 480 -19.61 -47.42 4.78
C ALA A 480 -18.55 -47.79 3.75
N THR A 481 -18.41 -46.96 2.71
CA THR A 481 -17.51 -47.19 1.58
C THR A 481 -16.22 -46.38 1.64
N MET A 482 -16.14 -45.39 2.55
CA MET A 482 -15.07 -44.39 2.64
C MET A 482 -14.89 -43.57 1.35
N SER A 483 -15.85 -43.61 0.43
CA SER A 483 -15.82 -42.89 -0.85
C SER A 483 -16.23 -41.42 -0.68
N TRP A 484 -15.66 -40.55 -1.53
CA TRP A 484 -15.95 -39.11 -1.54
C TRP A 484 -16.80 -38.72 -2.75
N SER A 485 -17.75 -37.81 -2.55
CA SER A 485 -18.48 -37.12 -3.61
C SER A 485 -18.42 -35.62 -3.40
N VAL A 486 -18.34 -34.81 -4.47
CA VAL A 486 -18.37 -33.35 -4.39
C VAL A 486 -19.54 -32.80 -5.18
N LYS A 487 -20.25 -31.83 -4.60
CA LYS A 487 -21.31 -31.08 -5.25
C LYS A 487 -21.14 -29.58 -4.97
N PRO A 488 -21.44 -28.70 -5.93
CA PRO A 488 -21.66 -27.29 -5.65
C PRO A 488 -22.83 -27.10 -4.68
N GLY A 489 -22.72 -26.08 -3.83
CA GLY A 489 -23.73 -25.70 -2.85
C GLY A 489 -23.66 -24.20 -2.56
N VAL A 490 -24.52 -23.76 -1.64
CA VAL A 490 -24.58 -22.37 -1.20
C VAL A 490 -24.63 -22.34 0.33
N PHE A 491 -23.80 -21.50 0.92
CA PHE A 491 -23.89 -21.11 2.32
C PHE A 491 -24.62 -19.76 2.42
N GLU A 492 -25.87 -19.76 2.89
CA GLU A 492 -26.58 -18.51 3.21
C GLU A 492 -25.96 -17.89 4.47
N SER A 493 -25.37 -16.71 4.29
CA SER A 493 -24.74 -15.95 5.36
C SER A 493 -25.48 -14.67 5.69
N LYS A 494 -25.51 -14.33 6.98
CA LYS A 494 -25.84 -12.98 7.46
C LYS A 494 -24.54 -12.19 7.49
N MET A 495 -24.41 -11.26 6.54
CA MET A 495 -23.21 -10.46 6.35
C MET A 495 -23.42 -9.04 6.84
N PHE A 496 -22.55 -8.59 7.76
CA PHE A 496 -22.51 -7.23 8.25
C PHE A 496 -21.48 -6.44 7.47
N LEU A 497 -21.94 -5.45 6.72
CA LEU A 497 -21.07 -4.64 5.87
C LEU A 497 -20.62 -3.40 6.63
N SER A 498 -19.31 -3.22 6.80
CA SER A 498 -18.69 -2.01 7.37
C SER A 498 -19.08 -0.75 6.59
N ARG A 499 -19.38 -0.89 5.28
CA ARG A 499 -19.92 0.20 4.46
C ARG A 499 -21.26 0.75 4.97
N ASN A 500 -21.99 0.00 5.79
CA ASN A 500 -23.26 0.38 6.42
C ASN A 500 -23.13 0.68 7.92
N GLY A 501 -21.90 0.79 8.45
CA GLY A 501 -21.66 1.01 9.87
C GLY A 501 -22.13 2.37 10.41
N THR A 502 -21.75 2.66 11.66
CA THR A 502 -21.93 3.98 12.26
C THR A 502 -20.61 4.46 12.88
N PRO A 503 -20.34 5.77 12.94
CA PRO A 503 -19.17 6.30 13.62
C PRO A 503 -19.13 5.86 15.09
N ASN A 504 -17.99 5.29 15.53
CA ASN A 504 -17.72 4.99 16.94
C ASN A 504 -16.94 6.17 17.54
N ILE A 505 -15.66 6.30 17.18
CA ILE A 505 -14.82 7.43 17.59
C ILE A 505 -14.76 8.42 16.44
N SER A 506 -15.03 9.70 16.73
CA SER A 506 -14.88 10.79 15.76
C SER A 506 -14.47 12.08 16.44
N VAL A 507 -13.75 12.93 15.71
CA VAL A 507 -13.32 14.25 16.16
C VAL A 507 -13.75 15.32 15.16
N VAL A 508 -13.95 16.57 15.62
CA VAL A 508 -14.17 17.68 14.69
C VAL A 508 -12.91 17.87 13.86
N GLN A 509 -13.06 18.00 12.55
CA GLN A 509 -11.91 18.23 11.69
C GLN A 509 -11.28 19.60 12.01
N PRO A 510 -9.99 19.67 12.37
CA PRO A 510 -9.33 20.95 12.60
C PRO A 510 -9.06 21.64 11.27
N ARG A 511 -8.74 22.94 11.32
CA ARG A 511 -8.25 23.66 10.14
C ARG A 511 -6.83 23.21 9.76
N ALA A 512 -6.02 22.97 10.78
CA ALA A 512 -4.66 22.49 10.64
C ALA A 512 -4.20 21.72 11.89
N TYR A 513 -3.16 20.90 11.70
CA TYR A 513 -2.35 20.36 12.78
C TYR A 513 -1.04 21.15 12.88
N VAL A 514 -0.68 21.60 14.08
CA VAL A 514 0.62 22.19 14.40
C VAL A 514 1.47 21.10 15.06
N ILE A 515 2.61 20.75 14.47
CA ILE A 515 3.31 19.50 14.77
C ILE A 515 4.70 19.82 15.34
N LYS A 516 4.96 19.40 16.57
CA LYS A 516 6.30 19.45 17.18
C LYS A 516 7.03 18.14 16.94
N ALA A 517 7.66 18.00 15.78
CA ALA A 517 8.39 16.79 15.41
C ALA A 517 9.68 17.07 14.67
N ASN A 518 10.56 16.07 14.64
CA ASN A 518 11.79 16.11 13.87
C ASN A 518 11.52 15.85 12.37
N ASP A 519 12.53 16.15 11.55
CA ASP A 519 12.43 16.03 10.10
C ASP A 519 12.16 14.59 9.64
N ALA A 520 12.66 13.58 10.36
CA ALA A 520 12.39 12.17 10.06
C ALA A 520 10.89 11.83 10.17
N THR A 521 10.20 12.39 11.16
CA THR A 521 8.75 12.18 11.35
C THR A 521 7.94 12.83 10.26
N ILE A 522 8.34 14.05 9.84
CA ILE A 522 7.69 14.76 8.75
C ILE A 522 7.95 14.07 7.40
N ALA A 523 9.19 13.63 7.16
CA ALA A 523 9.56 12.83 6.00
C ALA A 523 8.70 11.57 5.89
N ARG A 524 8.50 10.86 7.01
CA ARG A 524 7.62 9.68 7.06
C ARG A 524 6.18 10.06 6.73
N LEU A 525 5.63 11.09 7.39
CA LEU A 525 4.25 11.52 7.19
C LEU A 525 3.96 12.00 5.76
N ALA A 526 4.96 12.59 5.08
CA ALA A 526 4.87 13.06 3.71
C ALA A 526 4.55 11.95 2.69
N HIS A 527 4.81 10.67 2.99
CA HIS A 527 4.37 9.56 2.13
C HIS A 527 2.84 9.44 2.05
N SER A 528 2.09 10.07 2.94
CA SER A 528 0.63 10.25 2.77
C SER A 528 0.28 11.15 1.57
N GLY A 529 1.24 11.94 1.07
CA GLY A 529 1.08 12.87 -0.05
C GLY A 529 0.75 14.30 0.37
N VAL A 530 0.79 14.58 1.67
CA VAL A 530 0.49 15.92 2.18
C VAL A 530 1.64 16.89 1.94
N VAL A 531 1.27 18.13 1.63
CA VAL A 531 2.17 19.28 1.62
C VAL A 531 2.14 19.93 3.00
N PHE A 532 3.32 20.22 3.53
CA PHE A 532 3.48 20.93 4.80
C PHE A 532 3.77 22.41 4.55
N GLU A 533 3.39 23.22 5.54
CA GLU A 533 3.89 24.57 5.71
C GLU A 533 4.73 24.66 6.99
N ARG A 534 5.48 25.74 7.14
CA ARG A 534 6.27 26.06 8.33
C ARG A 534 5.97 27.49 8.79
N LEU A 535 5.96 27.74 10.09
CA LEU A 535 5.74 29.09 10.62
C LEU A 535 6.84 30.06 10.17
N ASN A 536 6.44 31.26 9.69
CA ASN A 536 7.39 32.30 9.28
C ASN A 536 8.19 32.88 10.46
N LYS A 537 7.60 32.86 11.65
CA LYS A 537 8.17 33.39 12.89
C LYS A 537 7.63 32.65 14.10
N GLU A 538 8.30 32.83 15.22
CA GLU A 538 7.78 32.42 16.52
C GLU A 538 6.37 33.00 16.74
N SER A 539 5.42 32.15 17.10
CA SER A 539 4.01 32.51 17.20
C SER A 539 3.37 31.87 18.42
N GLU A 540 2.52 32.62 19.14
CA GLU A 540 1.66 32.08 20.19
C GLU A 540 0.28 31.77 19.58
N ILE A 541 -0.11 30.49 19.61
CA ILE A 541 -1.29 29.98 18.92
C ILE A 541 -2.20 29.29 19.94
N GLU A 542 -3.50 29.61 19.92
CA GLU A 542 -4.51 28.87 20.67
C GLU A 542 -4.79 27.54 19.96
N VAL A 543 -4.63 26.43 20.69
CA VAL A 543 -4.74 25.07 20.16
C VAL A 543 -5.47 24.16 21.12
N GLU A 544 -6.05 23.08 20.59
CA GLU A 544 -6.42 21.91 21.35
C GLU A 544 -5.20 20.98 21.47
N ALA A 545 -4.81 20.65 22.70
CA ALA A 545 -3.70 19.76 23.02
C ALA A 545 -4.22 18.49 23.69
N TYR A 546 -3.66 17.35 23.31
CA TYR A 546 -3.97 16.05 23.89
C TYR A 546 -2.95 15.63 24.94
N THR A 547 -3.41 15.01 26.01
CA THR A 547 -2.57 14.20 26.92
C THR A 547 -2.94 12.74 26.74
N VAL A 548 -1.95 11.84 26.68
CA VAL A 548 -2.17 10.40 26.57
C VAL A 548 -2.57 9.85 27.94
N ASP A 549 -3.86 9.59 28.16
CA ASP A 549 -4.36 9.17 29.48
C ASP A 549 -4.21 7.66 29.69
N ALA A 550 -4.33 6.86 28.63
CA ALA A 550 -4.20 5.41 28.70
C ALA A 550 -3.78 4.78 27.37
N ALA A 551 -3.04 3.68 27.47
CA ALA A 551 -2.72 2.78 26.36
C ALA A 551 -2.77 1.33 26.82
N SER A 552 -3.26 0.43 25.98
CA SER A 552 -3.46 -0.97 26.33
C SER A 552 -3.32 -1.90 25.12
N ALA A 553 -2.98 -3.16 25.38
CA ALA A 553 -3.07 -4.26 24.42
C ALA A 553 -4.52 -4.79 24.26
N LYS A 554 -5.41 -4.42 25.20
CA LYS A 554 -6.83 -4.82 25.26
C LYS A 554 -7.74 -3.67 25.67
N VAL A 555 -8.91 -3.53 25.05
CA VAL A 555 -9.99 -2.66 25.55
C VAL A 555 -11.18 -3.54 25.90
N GLY A 556 -11.49 -3.65 27.19
CA GLY A 556 -12.45 -4.66 27.66
C GLY A 556 -11.99 -6.08 27.28
N ASP A 557 -12.91 -6.90 26.75
CA ASP A 557 -12.64 -8.26 26.25
C ASP A 557 -12.11 -8.30 24.79
N THR A 558 -11.75 -7.16 24.20
CA THR A 558 -11.32 -7.05 22.80
C THR A 558 -9.80 -6.92 22.64
N ASN A 559 -9.26 -7.55 21.59
CA ASN A 559 -7.87 -7.37 21.16
C ASN A 559 -7.80 -6.23 20.13
N LEU A 560 -7.70 -4.99 20.59
CA LEU A 560 -7.66 -3.81 19.69
C LEU A 560 -6.33 -3.62 18.95
N VAL A 561 -5.31 -4.43 19.20
CA VAL A 561 -4.02 -4.32 18.49
C VAL A 561 -4.17 -4.88 17.07
N PRO A 562 -4.04 -4.06 16.01
CA PRO A 562 -4.14 -4.56 14.65
C PRO A 562 -3.03 -5.56 14.33
N SER A 563 -3.26 -6.51 13.42
CA SER A 563 -2.31 -7.60 13.11
C SER A 563 -0.92 -7.13 12.66
N GLY A 564 -0.83 -5.93 12.05
CA GLY A 564 0.45 -5.33 11.65
C GLY A 564 1.27 -4.81 12.83
N MET A 565 0.60 -4.48 13.95
CA MET A 565 1.18 -4.01 15.20
C MET A 565 1.31 -5.13 16.24
N SER A 566 0.64 -6.27 16.07
CA SER A 566 0.67 -7.39 17.04
C SER A 566 1.97 -8.22 17.01
N GLY A 567 2.94 -7.86 16.18
CA GLY A 567 4.23 -8.55 16.08
C GLY A 567 5.26 -8.11 17.12
N TRP A 568 4.90 -7.18 18.00
CA TRP A 568 5.77 -6.61 19.03
C TRP A 568 5.39 -7.16 20.42
N SER A 569 6.38 -7.45 21.26
CA SER A 569 6.27 -8.08 22.58
C SER A 569 5.43 -7.28 23.57
N ASP A 570 5.39 -5.95 23.43
CA ASP A 570 4.58 -5.03 24.25
C ASP A 570 3.62 -4.18 23.40
N ALA A 571 3.05 -4.78 22.34
CA ALA A 571 2.16 -4.07 21.42
C ALA A 571 0.94 -3.46 22.14
N LYS A 572 0.79 -2.13 22.02
CA LYS A 572 -0.24 -1.33 22.68
C LYS A 572 -0.76 -0.25 21.75
N VAL A 573 -2.02 0.11 21.93
CA VAL A 573 -2.65 1.27 21.28
C VAL A 573 -3.13 2.25 22.33
N ILE A 574 -3.14 3.54 22.01
CA ILE A 574 -3.73 4.60 22.84
C ILE A 574 -5.25 4.40 22.87
N THR A 575 -5.83 4.40 24.07
CA THR A 575 -7.25 4.09 24.28
C THR A 575 -8.03 5.24 24.91
N ALA A 576 -7.33 6.21 25.50
CA ALA A 576 -7.94 7.41 26.06
C ALA A 576 -6.98 8.60 25.98
N VAL A 577 -7.54 9.78 25.71
CA VAL A 577 -6.84 11.06 25.76
C VAL A 577 -7.73 12.12 26.38
N SER A 578 -7.11 13.05 27.11
CA SER A 578 -7.76 14.25 27.61
C SER A 578 -7.40 15.42 26.71
N THR A 579 -8.35 16.34 26.49
CA THR A 579 -8.16 17.49 25.60
C THR A 579 -8.19 18.78 26.40
N THR A 580 -7.23 19.66 26.19
CA THR A 580 -7.19 20.99 26.80
C THR A 580 -7.05 22.07 25.73
N LYS A 581 -7.77 23.19 25.88
CA LYS A 581 -7.58 24.39 25.08
C LYS A 581 -6.56 25.28 25.79
N LYS A 582 -5.48 25.63 25.11
CA LYS A 582 -4.43 26.49 25.67
C LYS A 582 -3.68 27.24 24.58
N LYS A 583 -3.06 28.35 24.96
CA LYS A 583 -2.09 29.05 24.12
C LYS A 583 -0.73 28.37 24.26
N VAL A 584 -0.12 28.03 23.13
CA VAL A 584 1.20 27.42 23.07
C VAL A 584 2.09 28.29 22.20
N LYS A 585 3.30 28.55 22.70
CA LYS A 585 4.32 29.27 21.96
C LYS A 585 5.10 28.28 21.09
N PHE A 586 5.06 28.48 19.78
CA PHE A 586 5.74 27.65 18.79
C PHE A 586 6.88 28.45 18.14
N PRO A 587 8.08 27.86 18.02
CA PRO A 587 9.20 28.52 17.37
C PRO A 587 8.95 28.72 15.87
N LYS A 588 9.74 29.60 15.26
CA LYS A 588 9.87 29.69 13.80
C LYS A 588 10.16 28.29 13.23
N ASP A 589 9.68 28.04 12.01
CA ASP A 589 9.88 26.80 11.27
C ASP A 589 9.15 25.56 11.84
N THR A 590 8.28 25.73 12.85
CA THR A 590 7.36 24.66 13.29
C THR A 590 6.46 24.23 12.15
N TYR A 591 6.29 22.93 11.97
CA TYR A 591 5.49 22.34 10.92
C TYR A 591 3.99 22.52 11.12
N ILE A 592 3.29 22.75 10.01
CA ILE A 592 1.85 22.89 9.91
C ILE A 592 1.36 22.00 8.79
N MET A 593 0.36 21.17 9.09
CA MET A 593 -0.38 20.43 8.07
C MET A 593 -1.80 20.97 8.00
N TYR A 594 -2.13 21.71 6.94
CA TYR A 594 -3.50 22.13 6.70
C TYR A 594 -4.36 20.98 6.16
N MET A 595 -5.65 21.00 6.52
CA MET A 595 -6.61 20.01 6.05
C MET A 595 -7.19 20.31 4.66
N ASP A 596 -6.92 21.48 4.07
CA ASP A 596 -7.45 21.94 2.77
C ASP A 596 -6.75 21.34 1.55
N GLN A 597 -6.49 20.04 1.61
CA GLN A 597 -5.87 19.25 0.55
C GLN A 597 -6.44 17.83 0.54
N VAL A 598 -6.50 17.22 -0.64
CA VAL A 598 -7.10 15.88 -0.84
C VAL A 598 -6.44 14.83 0.06
N ARG A 599 -5.12 14.90 0.22
CA ARG A 599 -4.31 13.90 0.94
C ARG A 599 -4.37 14.02 2.46
N ALA A 600 -4.91 15.11 2.99
CA ALA A 600 -4.88 15.40 4.42
C ALA A 600 -5.66 14.39 5.26
N THR A 601 -6.76 13.85 4.72
CA THR A 601 -7.59 12.88 5.44
C THR A 601 -6.80 11.64 5.82
N HIS A 602 -6.04 11.05 4.90
CA HIS A 602 -5.17 9.91 5.19
C HIS A 602 -4.09 10.24 6.24
N ALA A 603 -3.45 11.41 6.11
CA ALA A 603 -2.42 11.84 7.05
C ALA A 603 -2.98 12.11 8.46
N ALA A 604 -4.21 12.60 8.58
CA ALA A 604 -4.85 12.86 9.87
C ALA A 604 -4.98 11.60 10.73
N TYR A 605 -5.18 10.41 10.13
CA TYR A 605 -5.17 9.15 10.89
C TYR A 605 -3.81 8.80 11.51
N ALA A 606 -2.70 9.30 10.96
CA ALA A 606 -1.38 9.17 11.60
C ALA A 606 -1.22 10.15 12.79
N LEU A 607 -1.95 11.27 12.77
CA LEU A 607 -1.83 12.38 13.70
C LEU A 607 -2.82 12.33 14.88
N GLU A 608 -4.00 11.73 14.68
CA GLU A 608 -5.02 11.64 15.73
C GLU A 608 -4.71 10.49 16.69
N PRO A 609 -4.48 10.74 18.00
CA PRO A 609 -4.00 9.72 18.92
C PRO A 609 -5.01 8.59 19.19
N LEU A 610 -6.30 8.78 18.89
CA LEU A 610 -7.33 7.74 19.00
C LEU A 610 -7.55 6.95 17.70
N SER A 611 -6.84 7.27 16.62
CA SER A 611 -6.84 6.46 15.40
C SER A 611 -6.05 5.16 15.61
N LEU A 612 -6.51 4.05 15.02
CA LEU A 612 -5.86 2.74 15.17
C LEU A 612 -4.40 2.73 14.66
N ARG A 613 -4.13 3.44 13.56
CA ARG A 613 -2.81 3.46 12.89
C ARG A 613 -2.02 4.74 13.15
N ASN A 614 -2.22 5.41 14.27
CA ASN A 614 -1.50 6.64 14.57
C ASN A 614 -0.01 6.41 14.91
N TYR A 615 0.82 7.44 14.73
CA TYR A 615 2.26 7.35 14.94
C TYR A 615 2.65 7.15 16.41
N GLY A 616 1.81 7.57 17.34
CA GLY A 616 1.97 7.25 18.76
C GLY A 616 1.82 5.75 19.04
N ASN A 617 0.86 5.07 18.41
CA ASN A 617 0.71 3.61 18.51
C ASN A 617 1.92 2.87 17.96
N TYR A 618 2.48 3.31 16.82
CA TYR A 618 3.71 2.75 16.27
C TYR A 618 4.89 2.93 17.24
N TYR A 619 5.06 4.12 17.81
CA TYR A 619 6.07 4.37 18.84
C TYR A 619 5.92 3.43 20.05
N LEU A 620 4.70 3.31 20.60
CA LEU A 620 4.41 2.46 21.75
C LEU A 620 4.72 0.99 21.48
N CYS A 621 4.39 0.49 20.29
CA CYS A 621 4.67 -0.88 19.89
C CYS A 621 6.17 -1.14 19.66
N MET A 622 6.88 -0.18 19.06
CA MET A 622 8.27 -0.37 18.61
C MET A 622 9.32 -0.12 19.68
N LYS A 623 9.04 0.73 20.68
CA LYS A 623 10.05 1.20 21.64
C LYS A 623 10.71 0.08 22.47
N THR A 624 10.05 -1.07 22.61
CA THR A 624 10.53 -2.20 23.41
C THR A 624 11.45 -3.12 22.61
N ASP A 625 11.11 -3.40 21.36
CA ASP A 625 11.72 -4.48 20.58
C ASP A 625 12.66 -4.00 19.47
N MET A 626 12.55 -2.74 19.05
CA MET A 626 13.44 -2.22 18.03
C MET A 626 14.88 -2.18 18.55
N PRO A 627 15.87 -2.47 17.69
CA PRO A 627 17.27 -2.29 18.03
C PRO A 627 17.53 -0.87 18.57
N LYS A 628 18.48 -0.73 19.48
CA LYS A 628 18.86 0.58 20.03
C LYS A 628 20.09 1.09 19.30
N ILE A 629 20.01 2.28 18.71
CA ILE A 629 21.16 2.97 18.10
C ILE A 629 21.46 4.19 18.96
N GLY A 630 22.67 4.27 19.52
CA GLY A 630 23.04 5.36 20.44
C GLY A 630 22.29 5.33 21.80
N GLY A 631 21.59 4.24 22.12
CA GLY A 631 20.83 4.08 23.37
C GLY A 631 19.31 4.20 23.20
N ASP A 632 18.85 4.77 22.08
CA ASP A 632 17.42 4.95 21.78
C ASP A 632 16.92 3.88 20.79
N PRO A 633 15.69 3.35 20.98
CA PRO A 633 15.10 2.40 20.04
C PRO A 633 14.91 3.07 18.67
N VAL A 634 15.06 2.31 17.57
CA VAL A 634 14.72 2.75 16.20
C VAL A 634 13.20 2.93 16.04
N SER A 635 12.67 3.90 16.77
CA SER A 635 11.33 4.47 16.66
C SER A 635 11.38 5.83 15.96
N GLU A 636 12.53 6.18 15.39
CA GLU A 636 12.74 7.41 14.66
C GLU A 636 11.72 7.56 13.52
N GLY A 637 11.10 8.73 13.48
CA GLY A 637 10.01 9.04 12.55
C GLY A 637 8.61 8.80 13.10
N PHE A 638 8.45 8.45 14.38
CA PHE A 638 7.16 8.33 15.07
C PHE A 638 7.07 9.28 16.29
N PHE A 639 5.85 9.60 16.71
CA PHE A 639 5.62 10.49 17.86
C PHE A 639 5.80 9.75 19.18
N LYS A 640 6.61 10.29 20.08
CA LYS A 640 6.61 9.86 21.49
C LYS A 640 5.20 10.01 22.07
N ALA A 641 4.72 8.97 22.75
CA ALA A 641 3.34 8.89 23.23
C ALA A 641 3.21 8.08 24.52
N ASP A 642 4.13 8.26 25.47
CA ASP A 642 4.03 7.61 26.77
C ASP A 642 2.77 8.07 27.54
N VAL A 643 2.19 7.19 28.35
CA VAL A 643 1.03 7.52 29.18
C VAL A 643 1.44 8.61 30.19
N GLY A 644 0.63 9.67 30.26
CA GLY A 644 0.86 10.87 31.06
C GLY A 644 1.55 12.01 30.28
N ASP A 645 2.15 11.72 29.12
CA ASP A 645 2.78 12.76 28.29
C ASP A 645 1.76 13.55 27.47
N GLU A 646 2.06 14.82 27.24
CA GLU A 646 1.40 15.62 26.23
C GLU A 646 1.79 15.13 24.82
N TYR A 647 0.79 14.87 24.00
CA TYR A 647 0.99 14.41 22.62
C TYR A 647 1.56 15.55 21.75
N PRO A 648 2.60 15.31 20.92
CA PRO A 648 3.33 16.37 20.23
C PRO A 648 2.61 16.95 18.99
N VAL A 649 1.31 16.68 18.86
CA VAL A 649 0.46 17.14 17.76
C VAL A 649 -0.69 17.96 18.34
N TYR A 650 -0.82 19.19 17.85
CA TYR A 650 -1.81 20.15 18.33
C TYR A 650 -2.84 20.44 17.24
N ARG A 651 -4.11 20.54 17.61
CA ARG A 651 -5.21 20.83 16.68
C ARG A 651 -5.51 22.33 16.70
N TYR A 652 -5.34 22.98 15.56
CA TYR A 652 -5.71 24.38 15.37
C TYR A 652 -7.15 24.49 14.86
N MET A 653 -8.02 25.07 15.69
CA MET A 653 -9.47 25.13 15.47
C MET A 653 -9.95 26.49 14.91
N GLY A 654 -9.04 27.41 14.58
CA GLY A 654 -9.39 28.67 13.92
C GLY A 654 -9.79 28.49 12.45
N THR A 655 -10.28 29.54 11.80
CA THR A 655 -10.71 29.49 10.38
C THR A 655 -9.63 29.98 9.41
N GLU A 656 -8.81 30.93 9.85
CA GLU A 656 -7.80 31.57 9.02
C GLU A 656 -6.54 30.71 8.86
N LYS A 657 -5.75 30.96 7.81
CA LYS A 657 -4.40 30.41 7.74
C LYS A 657 -3.50 31.13 8.75
N LEU A 658 -2.60 30.37 9.37
CA LEU A 658 -1.50 30.89 10.17
C LEU A 658 -0.46 31.56 9.26
N ASP A 659 0.37 32.44 9.83
CA ASP A 659 1.49 33.08 9.13
C ASP A 659 2.60 32.06 8.84
N SER A 660 2.49 31.38 7.71
CA SER A 660 3.33 30.26 7.31
C SER A 660 3.73 30.28 5.84
N TYR A 661 4.74 29.49 5.50
CA TYR A 661 5.24 29.31 4.14
C TYR A 661 5.25 27.82 3.78
N SER A 662 4.90 27.48 2.53
CA SER A 662 4.94 26.10 2.06
C SER A 662 6.37 25.61 1.89
N ILE A 663 6.63 24.36 2.29
CA ILE A 663 7.88 23.66 1.98
C ILE A 663 7.78 22.79 0.72
N GLY A 664 6.66 22.89 -0.01
CA GLY A 664 6.37 22.05 -1.17
C GLY A 664 6.12 20.58 -0.82
N GLN A 665 5.88 19.76 -1.85
CA GLN A 665 5.83 18.31 -1.67
C GLN A 665 7.26 17.77 -1.59
N LEU A 666 7.54 16.92 -0.60
CA LEU A 666 8.81 16.20 -0.56
C LEU A 666 8.90 15.30 -1.79
N THR A 667 9.76 15.69 -2.71
CA THR A 667 9.94 15.05 -4.01
C THR A 667 11.33 14.44 -4.05
N ALA A 668 11.47 13.29 -4.70
CA ALA A 668 12.75 12.62 -4.87
C ALA A 668 12.83 11.95 -6.23
N PRO A 669 14.03 11.64 -6.73
CA PRO A 669 14.20 10.84 -7.94
C PRO A 669 13.69 9.41 -7.76
N LEU A 670 13.42 8.74 -8.88
CA LEU A 670 13.36 7.28 -8.94
C LEU A 670 14.78 6.76 -9.14
N ALA A 671 15.28 5.95 -8.21
CA ALA A 671 16.57 5.28 -8.37
C ALA A 671 16.35 4.04 -9.23
N THR A 672 16.56 4.15 -10.54
CA THR A 672 16.11 3.16 -11.51
C THR A 672 17.05 1.94 -11.60
N GLU A 673 18.27 2.06 -11.08
CA GLU A 673 19.23 0.96 -11.02
C GLU A 673 20.22 1.12 -9.86
N ASN A 674 20.68 0.01 -9.26
CA ASN A 674 21.70 -0.06 -8.22
C ASN A 674 21.37 0.67 -6.91
N SER A 675 20.15 1.15 -6.71
CA SER A 675 19.77 1.93 -5.54
C SER A 675 18.27 1.99 -5.30
N MET A 676 17.89 2.43 -4.10
CA MET A 676 16.56 2.91 -3.76
C MET A 676 16.65 4.15 -2.87
N VAL A 677 15.65 5.03 -2.95
CA VAL A 677 15.47 6.14 -1.99
C VAL A 677 14.85 5.58 -0.72
N GLU A 678 15.50 5.72 0.43
CA GLU A 678 14.92 5.32 1.71
C GLU A 678 14.19 6.49 2.39
N TRP A 679 14.78 7.67 2.40
CA TRP A 679 14.23 8.86 3.05
C TRP A 679 14.45 10.12 2.22
N VAL A 680 13.52 11.06 2.35
CA VAL A 680 13.63 12.41 1.77
C VAL A 680 13.43 13.42 2.88
N LEU A 681 14.40 14.31 3.10
CA LEU A 681 14.33 15.31 4.16
C LEU A 681 13.96 16.70 3.59
N PRO A 682 13.13 17.47 4.31
CA PRO A 682 12.80 18.84 3.95
C PRO A 682 14.01 19.79 4.04
N TYR A 683 13.92 20.91 3.31
CA TYR A 683 14.83 22.05 3.41
C TYR A 683 14.13 23.24 4.06
N SER A 684 14.89 24.10 4.74
CA SER A 684 14.43 25.41 5.18
C SER A 684 14.47 26.45 4.05
N ALA A 685 13.69 27.52 4.19
CA ALA A 685 13.75 28.66 3.27
C ALA A 685 15.14 29.29 3.23
N ALA A 686 15.83 29.39 4.37
CA ALA A 686 17.18 29.93 4.45
C ALA A 686 18.18 29.12 3.62
N GLU A 687 18.17 27.79 3.75
CA GLU A 687 19.02 26.92 2.94
C GLU A 687 18.72 27.05 1.43
N LYS A 688 17.44 27.22 1.07
CA LYS A 688 17.03 27.44 -0.32
C LYS A 688 17.59 28.75 -0.87
N ASP A 689 17.52 29.83 -0.09
CA ASP A 689 18.03 31.15 -0.48
C ASP A 689 19.56 31.15 -0.61
N GLU A 690 20.26 30.48 0.31
CA GLU A 690 21.72 30.30 0.25
C GLU A 690 22.14 29.57 -1.03
N ILE A 691 21.45 28.47 -1.38
CA ILE A 691 21.71 27.71 -2.60
C ILE A 691 21.40 28.53 -3.86
N ALA A 692 20.29 29.28 -3.85
CA ALA A 692 19.92 30.15 -4.98
C ALA A 692 20.97 31.25 -5.20
N ALA A 693 21.54 31.79 -4.13
CA ALA A 693 22.64 32.75 -4.20
C ALA A 693 23.93 32.11 -4.75
N GLU A 694 24.27 30.88 -4.32
CA GLU A 694 25.43 30.14 -4.82
C GLU A 694 25.34 29.87 -6.33
N LEU A 695 24.17 29.43 -6.81
CA LEU A 695 23.95 29.10 -8.22
C LEU A 695 23.72 30.32 -9.12
N GLY A 696 23.30 31.45 -8.55
CA GLY A 696 22.83 32.60 -9.32
C GLY A 696 21.52 32.35 -10.08
N MET A 697 20.77 31.31 -9.69
CA MET A 697 19.56 30.80 -10.36
C MET A 697 18.36 30.79 -9.40
N ASP A 698 17.15 30.63 -9.95
CA ASP A 698 15.96 30.38 -9.13
C ASP A 698 15.90 28.89 -8.78
N VAL A 699 15.90 28.57 -7.49
CA VAL A 699 15.76 27.18 -7.01
C VAL A 699 14.28 26.80 -7.00
N LEU A 700 13.93 25.79 -7.78
CA LEU A 700 12.56 25.29 -7.92
C LEU A 700 12.23 24.23 -6.87
N CYS A 701 13.13 23.24 -6.72
CA CYS A 701 12.96 22.13 -5.81
C CYS A 701 14.32 21.72 -5.23
N ILE A 702 14.31 21.21 -4.00
CA ILE A 702 15.48 20.58 -3.39
C ILE A 702 15.09 19.24 -2.78
N SER A 703 15.87 18.21 -3.07
CA SER A 703 15.70 16.86 -2.54
C SER A 703 16.97 16.46 -1.79
N LYS A 704 16.86 16.30 -0.46
CA LYS A 704 17.85 15.60 0.38
C LYS A 704 17.39 14.17 0.48
N ALA A 705 18.07 13.26 -0.18
CA ALA A 705 17.71 11.85 -0.16
C ALA A 705 18.77 11.04 0.59
N TRP A 706 18.35 10.16 1.47
CA TRP A 706 19.18 9.06 1.93
C TRP A 706 18.94 7.86 1.03
N MET A 707 20.01 7.25 0.53
CA MET A 707 19.97 6.18 -0.45
C MET A 707 20.46 4.86 0.13
N TRP A 708 19.80 3.76 -0.22
CA TRP A 708 20.48 2.47 -0.20
C TRP A 708 21.25 2.31 -1.51
N LEU A 709 22.47 1.81 -1.45
CA LEU A 709 23.34 1.65 -2.62
C LEU A 709 23.84 0.21 -2.72
N LYS A 710 23.69 -0.39 -3.90
CA LYS A 710 24.32 -1.66 -4.27
C LYS A 710 25.79 -1.49 -4.62
N GLY A 711 26.13 -0.34 -5.19
CA GLY A 711 27.47 0.07 -5.59
C GLY A 711 27.80 1.47 -5.08
N LYS A 712 28.61 2.20 -5.85
CA LYS A 712 29.01 3.59 -5.53
C LYS A 712 28.38 4.63 -6.44
N GLU A 713 27.53 4.20 -7.36
CA GLU A 713 26.82 5.04 -8.32
C GLU A 713 25.46 4.44 -8.64
N PHE A 714 24.53 5.28 -9.10
CA PHE A 714 23.19 4.85 -9.51
C PHE A 714 22.59 5.76 -10.59
N THR A 715 21.61 5.21 -11.32
CA THR A 715 20.84 5.95 -12.31
C THR A 715 19.58 6.51 -11.67
N ALA A 716 19.29 7.80 -11.90
CA ALA A 716 18.14 8.50 -11.37
C ALA A 716 17.22 9.01 -12.48
N THR A 717 15.93 8.65 -12.46
CA THR A 717 14.91 9.42 -13.19
C THR A 717 14.44 10.54 -12.29
N MET A 718 14.64 11.78 -12.73
CA MET A 718 14.25 12.97 -11.97
C MET A 718 12.73 13.18 -12.04
N PRO A 719 12.12 13.77 -10.99
CA PRO A 719 10.70 14.10 -11.00
C PRO A 719 10.39 15.25 -11.96
N ASP A 720 9.25 15.18 -12.62
CA ASP A 720 8.77 16.22 -13.55
C ASP A 720 8.00 17.34 -12.83
N SER A 721 7.74 17.21 -11.52
CA SER A 721 7.16 18.25 -10.69
C SER A 721 7.55 18.12 -9.22
N ALA A 722 7.46 19.22 -8.48
CA ALA A 722 7.43 19.23 -7.03
C ALA A 722 6.21 20.01 -6.54
N GLY A 723 5.15 19.29 -6.14
CA GLY A 723 3.83 19.90 -5.93
C GLY A 723 3.33 20.52 -7.25
N ASP A 724 2.92 21.79 -7.21
CA ASP A 724 2.44 22.52 -8.39
C ASP A 724 3.57 23.11 -9.26
N VAL A 725 4.83 22.92 -8.87
CA VAL A 725 5.99 23.43 -9.62
C VAL A 725 6.35 22.43 -10.73
N ASP A 726 6.26 22.86 -11.99
CA ASP A 726 6.72 22.09 -13.15
C ASP A 726 8.26 22.09 -13.22
N LEU A 727 8.85 20.90 -13.31
CA LEU A 727 10.31 20.69 -13.34
C LEU A 727 10.82 20.17 -14.69
N ARG A 728 9.98 20.04 -15.72
CA ARG A 728 10.39 19.47 -17.02
C ARG A 728 11.47 20.27 -17.73
N GLU A 729 11.44 21.59 -17.57
CA GLU A 729 12.44 22.52 -18.12
C GLU A 729 13.54 22.88 -17.10
N ALA A 730 13.54 22.24 -15.92
CA ALA A 730 14.50 22.54 -14.88
C ALA A 730 15.87 21.94 -15.19
N GLN A 731 16.92 22.66 -14.80
CA GLN A 731 18.28 22.16 -14.79
C GLN A 731 18.55 21.47 -13.45
N TRP A 732 19.04 20.23 -13.53
CA TRP A 732 19.34 19.44 -12.34
C TRP A 732 20.81 19.57 -11.93
N TYR A 733 21.04 19.74 -10.63
CA TYR A 733 22.35 19.83 -10.01
C TYR A 733 22.46 18.83 -8.85
N ALA A 734 23.67 18.35 -8.59
CA ALA A 734 23.99 17.57 -7.40
C ALA A 734 25.15 18.21 -6.63
N TYR A 735 25.14 18.08 -5.30
CA TYR A 735 26.25 18.55 -4.47
C TYR A 735 27.43 17.59 -4.58
N ASN A 736 28.56 18.06 -5.11
CA ASN A 736 29.80 17.31 -5.14
C ASN A 736 30.50 17.45 -3.77
N TRP A 737 30.56 16.36 -3.01
CA TRP A 737 31.09 16.36 -1.64
C TRP A 737 32.62 16.50 -1.60
N LYS A 738 33.30 16.08 -2.66
CA LYS A 738 34.75 16.18 -2.81
C LYS A 738 35.18 17.63 -3.06
N ASP A 739 34.52 18.30 -4.00
CA ASP A 739 34.83 19.66 -4.43
C ASP A 739 34.04 20.73 -3.66
N LYS A 740 33.06 20.31 -2.84
CA LYS A 740 32.22 21.15 -1.97
C LYS A 740 31.48 22.27 -2.70
N LYS A 741 30.84 21.91 -3.82
CA LYS A 741 30.05 22.82 -4.66
C LYS A 741 28.95 22.06 -5.39
N TYR A 742 27.92 22.76 -5.87
CA TYR A 742 26.94 22.15 -6.77
C TYR A 742 27.45 22.07 -8.20
N GLU A 743 27.23 20.92 -8.84
CA GLU A 743 27.58 20.68 -10.24
C GLU A 743 26.34 20.27 -11.04
N LYS A 744 26.25 20.78 -12.26
CA LYS A 744 25.15 20.47 -13.18
C LYS A 744 25.24 19.01 -13.60
N LEU A 745 24.15 18.28 -13.46
CA LEU A 745 24.05 16.89 -13.90
C LEU A 745 23.84 16.84 -15.42
N ALA A 746 24.48 15.87 -16.06
CA ALA A 746 24.25 15.55 -17.45
C ALA A 746 23.11 14.52 -17.56
N ALA A 747 22.11 14.81 -18.38
CA ALA A 747 21.07 13.85 -18.73
C ALA A 747 21.58 12.85 -19.77
N SER A 748 21.13 11.60 -19.67
CA SER A 748 21.23 10.56 -20.68
C SER A 748 19.84 10.00 -21.01
N ASP A 749 19.75 9.12 -22.00
CA ASP A 749 18.50 8.46 -22.39
C ASP A 749 17.88 7.65 -21.23
N ASP A 750 18.72 7.12 -20.32
CA ASP A 750 18.31 6.30 -19.18
C ASP A 750 18.03 7.12 -17.89
N GLY A 751 18.29 8.43 -17.91
CA GLY A 751 18.14 9.33 -16.77
C GLY A 751 19.42 10.10 -16.44
N TYR A 752 19.63 10.41 -15.16
CA TYR A 752 20.78 11.14 -14.67
C TYR A 752 21.72 10.20 -13.91
N GLN A 753 23.00 10.24 -14.23
CA GLN A 753 24.01 9.44 -13.54
C GLN A 753 24.47 10.15 -12.25
N ILE A 754 24.27 9.50 -11.11
CA ILE A 754 24.73 9.98 -9.80
C ILE A 754 25.96 9.16 -9.40
N LYS A 755 27.13 9.75 -9.59
CA LYS A 755 28.45 9.17 -9.31
C LYS A 755 28.85 9.28 -7.84
N GLU A 756 29.92 8.58 -7.46
CA GLU A 756 30.45 8.52 -6.10
C GLU A 756 30.70 9.91 -5.48
N GLU A 757 31.20 10.87 -6.25
CA GLU A 757 31.47 12.23 -5.76
C GLU A 757 30.22 13.00 -5.29
N PHE A 758 29.02 12.58 -5.70
CA PHE A 758 27.74 13.19 -5.32
C PHE A 758 27.06 12.51 -4.12
N ILE A 759 27.72 11.52 -3.52
CA ILE A 759 27.22 10.72 -2.41
C ILE A 759 28.16 10.92 -1.22
N ASP A 760 27.63 11.26 -0.04
CA ASP A 760 28.47 11.34 1.17
C ASP A 760 28.72 9.98 1.83
N ASP A 761 29.61 9.95 2.83
CA ASP A 761 29.95 8.73 3.58
C ASP A 761 28.74 8.09 4.31
N GLY A 762 27.64 8.84 4.46
CA GLY A 762 26.38 8.38 5.05
C GLY A 762 25.32 7.99 4.01
N ASN A 763 25.66 7.90 2.72
CA ASN A 763 24.77 7.67 1.58
C ASN A 763 23.73 8.76 1.33
N ASN A 764 24.00 10.01 1.71
CA ASN A 764 23.12 11.14 1.42
C ASN A 764 23.47 11.77 0.06
N VAL A 765 22.42 12.16 -0.65
CA VAL A 765 22.48 12.88 -1.92
C VAL A 765 21.68 14.17 -1.81
N LYS A 766 22.24 15.28 -2.28
CA LYS A 766 21.56 16.58 -2.38
C LYS A 766 21.35 16.91 -3.85
N LEU A 767 20.09 16.96 -4.27
CA LEU A 767 19.67 17.28 -5.64
C LEU A 767 18.90 18.59 -5.66
N ILE A 768 19.17 19.41 -6.66
CA ILE A 768 18.48 20.67 -6.89
C ILE A 768 17.93 20.71 -8.31
N ALA A 769 16.67 21.13 -8.44
CA ALA A 769 16.12 21.61 -9.69
C ALA A 769 16.15 23.14 -9.68
N ALA A 770 16.76 23.76 -10.69
CA ALA A 770 16.88 25.21 -10.80
C ALA A 770 16.57 25.70 -12.22
N SER A 771 16.13 26.94 -12.35
CA SER A 771 15.93 27.62 -13.63
C SER A 771 16.66 28.95 -13.68
N GLU A 772 16.99 29.41 -14.89
CA GLU A 772 17.49 30.77 -15.06
C GLU A 772 16.49 31.77 -14.51
N LYS A 773 16.99 32.83 -13.87
CA LYS A 773 16.14 33.91 -13.34
C LYS A 773 15.38 34.53 -14.48
N LYS A 774 14.05 34.41 -14.50
CA LYS A 774 13.24 35.16 -15.45
C LYS A 774 13.45 36.64 -15.15
N ALA A 775 13.81 37.44 -16.17
CA ALA A 775 13.90 38.89 -16.03
C ALA A 775 12.62 39.41 -15.37
N SER A 776 12.76 40.14 -14.26
CA SER A 776 11.68 40.51 -13.37
C SER A 776 10.65 41.44 -14.05
N GLY A 777 9.65 40.83 -14.68
CA GLY A 777 8.36 41.45 -14.91
C GLY A 777 7.56 41.41 -13.61
N SER A 778 7.31 42.58 -13.04
CA SER A 778 6.41 42.80 -11.92
C SER A 778 5.11 41.97 -12.00
N SER A 779 4.88 41.10 -11.01
CA SER A 779 3.60 41.00 -10.29
C SER A 779 3.77 40.10 -9.06
N GLY A 780 3.78 40.71 -7.88
CA GLY A 780 3.46 40.00 -6.65
C GLY A 780 1.97 39.64 -6.63
N GLY A 781 1.63 38.53 -5.98
CA GLY A 781 0.24 38.16 -5.73
C GLY A 781 0.05 36.66 -5.54
N CYS A 782 -0.35 36.31 -4.31
CA CYS A 782 -0.90 35.04 -3.89
C CYS A 782 -1.61 34.23 -4.99
N ASN A 783 -1.26 32.95 -5.14
CA ASN A 783 -2.17 31.94 -5.67
C ASN A 783 -2.52 30.96 -4.55
N ALA A 784 -3.51 31.36 -3.76
CA ALA A 784 -4.42 30.42 -3.12
C ALA A 784 -5.51 30.08 -4.13
N GLY A 785 -5.86 28.80 -4.25
CA GLY A 785 -6.75 28.27 -5.27
C GLY A 785 -8.02 29.08 -5.51
N ALA A 786 -8.26 29.39 -6.78
CA ALA A 786 -9.56 29.82 -7.29
C ALA A 786 -9.87 29.00 -8.54
N PHE A 787 -10.87 28.12 -8.41
CA PHE A 787 -11.66 27.67 -9.54
C PHE A 787 -12.18 28.91 -10.27
N ALA A 788 -11.85 29.06 -11.56
CA ALA A 788 -12.44 30.09 -12.38
C ALA A 788 -13.89 29.69 -12.72
N PRO A 789 -14.91 30.52 -12.42
CA PRO A 789 -16.24 30.33 -12.98
C PRO A 789 -16.23 30.83 -14.43
N ILE A 790 -16.55 29.94 -15.37
CA ILE A 790 -16.77 30.30 -16.78
C ILE A 790 -18.00 31.22 -16.82
N SER A 791 -17.75 32.52 -16.94
CA SER A 791 -18.77 33.52 -17.25
C SER A 791 -18.66 33.84 -18.74
N LEU A 792 -19.56 33.25 -19.52
CA LEU A 792 -19.82 33.58 -20.93
C LEU A 792 -20.37 35.01 -21.02
N LEU A 793 -19.61 35.95 -21.58
CA LEU A 793 -20.12 37.16 -22.23
C LEU A 793 -19.00 37.89 -22.95
N PHE A 794 -19.12 38.01 -24.28
CA PHE A 794 -19.14 39.25 -25.07
C PHE A 794 -18.96 38.91 -26.56
N ILE A 795 -20.06 38.97 -27.33
CA ILE A 795 -20.34 40.00 -28.35
C ILE A 795 -19.28 40.07 -29.45
N SER A 796 -19.54 39.36 -30.55
CA SER A 796 -18.95 39.64 -31.86
C SER A 796 -19.90 40.56 -32.64
N LEU A 797 -19.53 41.84 -32.72
CA LEU A 797 -20.17 42.79 -33.64
C LEU A 797 -19.38 42.78 -34.97
N GLY A 798 -20.08 42.39 -36.04
CA GLY A 798 -19.91 42.96 -37.37
C GLY A 798 -18.82 42.40 -38.29
N LEU A 799 -19.24 41.61 -39.27
CA LEU A 799 -19.20 42.04 -40.69
C LEU A 799 -20.09 41.15 -41.56
N LEU A 800 -21.09 41.79 -42.18
CA LEU A 800 -21.94 41.28 -43.25
C LEU A 800 -21.12 40.74 -44.43
N VAL A 801 -21.61 39.71 -45.13
CA VAL A 801 -22.02 39.74 -46.56
C VAL A 801 -22.85 38.48 -46.93
N VAL A 802 -24.17 38.71 -47.09
CA VAL A 802 -25.14 38.26 -48.14
C VAL A 802 -24.85 37.03 -49.03
N ARG A 803 -25.78 36.05 -49.04
CA ARG A 803 -26.65 35.60 -50.17
C ARG A 803 -27.49 34.37 -49.76
N LYS A 804 -28.81 34.50 -49.54
CA LYS A 804 -29.95 34.10 -50.45
C LYS A 804 -29.76 32.69 -51.03
N ARG A 805 -30.63 31.71 -50.82
CA ARG A 805 -32.10 31.68 -50.66
C ARG A 805 -32.52 30.53 -49.76
#